data_AF-A0A937GCP7-F1
#
_entry.id   AF-A0A937GCP7-F1
#
_cell.length_a   1.000
_cell.length_b   1.000
_cell.length_c   1.000
_cell.angle_alpha   90.00
_cell.angle_beta   90.00
_cell.angle_gamma   90.00
#
_symmetry.space_group_name_H-M   'P 1'
#
loop_
_entity.id
_entity.type
_entity.pdbx_description
1 polymer ?
#
loop_
_entity_poly.entity_id
_entity_poly.type
_entity_poly.pdbx_seq_one_letter_code
_entity_poly.pdbx_strand_id
1 'polypeptide(L)'
;MELDPLEPETRLHEMIGGRYRLTSFVAKGSAISIADAWDTIDDRPVLVRLIRRRIMESPGFTHSFRTAMSSAALVSHPNLIAVFDWGVHDRADGTPSTAYVVTERLEGGSLRDILDRGRRLSYSQTLQLGLDVCHGLAEAHRQGHVHGEITPSKIVFGGDGRARLADLGLAAPIQSALWSFSGGPENQMVLYTSPEVAEGKPSTTRSDVYGLGLVMVETLTGDVPFSTDSAAATLRARIGRLLPVTADLGPLAQVLEHAARPEEDERPTAVEFGLELVGVARRLPRPEPLALVMSFESELDASGQQESALDAATQLVPATPPASNSPDDSSSAFDNVESLEFEEAEPTGSQADSSSRSSANETDGQPSIDADHATATTQSNDVRPLPRPRWLVPVATVVAVAVALLGARILLATPIYDVPALSGIAEAEALNIVTPFEWQVTVTSERSDDYPVVGSVIRTSPASGEELREGGMFTLVVSEGPVLRELPEVTAMQGADALDLLDSAGFQPFTEIVYNEVIDIGEVISWEIPDDPAIQAGDSVEPGTLVRLVLSGGPAPREVPNIVGLIVGVARAQLVGTGLRIVEIEEVYDDETETGLILSQSPQPGELLDRGGEIEVSVSLGPNLIAFPSVPRDSSFEDVQQLLTDAGFAVELVLGAADGNVEEITIDGETPSPGDEFPNGTQVDVVAA
;
A
#
# COMPACT_ATOMS: atom_id res chain seq x y z
N MET A 1 -21.93 28.29 4.97
CA MET A 1 -21.15 28.86 3.85
C MET A 1 -22.09 28.90 2.67
N GLU A 2 -22.37 30.08 2.12
CA GLU A 2 -23.29 30.26 1.00
C GLU A 2 -22.61 29.73 -0.27
N LEU A 3 -23.29 28.85 -1.03
CA LEU A 3 -22.72 28.27 -2.25
C LEU A 3 -22.68 29.33 -3.35
N ASP A 4 -21.50 29.53 -3.96
CA ASP A 4 -21.34 30.44 -5.10
C ASP A 4 -22.27 29.99 -6.26
N PRO A 5 -23.22 30.82 -6.73
CA PRO A 5 -24.11 30.48 -7.85
C PRO A 5 -23.39 30.32 -9.20
N LEU A 6 -22.07 30.57 -9.24
CA LEU A 6 -21.20 30.29 -10.38
C LEU A 6 -20.52 28.90 -10.31
N GLU A 7 -20.61 28.17 -9.20
CA GLU A 7 -20.09 26.81 -9.11
C GLU A 7 -21.03 25.80 -9.80
N PRO A 8 -20.50 24.79 -10.51
CA PRO A 8 -21.28 23.87 -11.35
C PRO A 8 -22.36 23.10 -10.59
N GLU A 9 -22.15 22.89 -9.30
CA GLU A 9 -23.03 22.11 -8.42
C GLU A 9 -24.37 22.78 -8.11
N THR A 10 -24.52 24.07 -8.42
CA THR A 10 -25.77 24.82 -8.28
C THR A 10 -26.72 24.64 -9.48
N ARG A 11 -26.31 23.85 -10.49
CA ARG A 11 -26.87 23.86 -11.86
C ARG A 11 -27.33 22.49 -12.35
N LEU A 12 -28.03 21.76 -11.49
CA LEU A 12 -28.68 20.50 -11.88
C LEU A 12 -29.60 20.75 -13.10
N HIS A 13 -29.57 19.83 -14.08
CA HIS A 13 -30.28 19.94 -15.36
C HIS A 13 -29.76 21.01 -16.35
N GLU A 14 -28.63 21.67 -16.11
CA GLU A 14 -27.95 22.45 -17.16
C GLU A 14 -27.48 21.54 -18.30
N MET A 15 -27.47 22.08 -19.53
CA MET A 15 -27.00 21.40 -20.73
C MET A 15 -25.56 21.84 -21.06
N ILE A 16 -24.59 21.02 -20.65
CA ILE A 16 -23.17 21.26 -20.89
C ILE A 16 -22.83 20.98 -22.36
N GLY A 17 -22.06 21.87 -22.99
CA GLY A 17 -21.65 21.75 -24.40
C GLY A 17 -22.81 21.79 -25.40
N GLY A 18 -24.05 22.10 -24.98
CA GLY A 18 -25.24 21.97 -25.82
C GLY A 18 -25.67 20.52 -26.10
N ARG A 19 -25.16 19.54 -25.34
CA ARG A 19 -25.35 18.09 -25.59
C ARG A 19 -25.55 17.24 -24.33
N TYR A 20 -24.89 17.55 -23.23
CA TYR A 20 -24.89 16.70 -22.04
C TYR A 20 -25.78 17.31 -20.96
N ARG A 21 -26.93 16.70 -20.69
CA ARG A 21 -27.87 17.16 -19.68
C ARG A 21 -27.54 16.52 -18.33
N LEU A 22 -27.09 17.33 -17.37
CA LEU A 22 -26.72 16.84 -16.04
C LEU A 22 -27.94 16.29 -15.27
N THR A 23 -27.81 15.12 -14.64
CA THR A 23 -28.89 14.47 -13.88
C THR A 23 -28.64 14.49 -12.38
N SER A 24 -27.44 14.13 -11.95
CA SER A 24 -27.04 13.94 -10.54
C SER A 24 -25.55 14.25 -10.37
N PHE A 25 -25.14 14.74 -9.19
CA PHE A 25 -23.72 14.85 -8.85
C PHE A 25 -23.29 13.60 -8.07
N VAL A 26 -22.33 12.86 -8.62
CA VAL A 26 -21.74 11.65 -8.03
C VAL A 26 -20.71 12.03 -6.96
N ALA A 27 -19.84 13.00 -7.28
CA ALA A 27 -18.79 13.45 -6.36
C ALA A 27 -18.53 14.96 -6.48
N LYS A 28 -18.13 15.57 -5.36
CA LYS A 28 -17.95 17.03 -5.22
C LYS A 28 -16.54 17.32 -4.73
N GLY A 29 -15.56 17.17 -5.62
CA GLY A 29 -14.14 17.36 -5.30
C GLY A 29 -13.73 18.84 -5.24
N SER A 30 -12.57 19.09 -4.62
CA SER A 30 -11.97 20.43 -4.52
C SER A 30 -11.56 21.03 -5.88
N ALA A 31 -11.21 20.17 -6.84
CA ALA A 31 -10.79 20.57 -8.18
C ALA A 31 -11.84 20.27 -9.26
N ILE A 32 -12.48 19.12 -9.16
CA ILE A 32 -13.40 18.57 -10.15
C ILE A 32 -14.68 18.12 -9.44
N SER A 33 -15.82 18.51 -9.98
CA SER A 33 -17.12 17.92 -9.61
C SER A 33 -17.52 16.91 -10.68
N ILE A 34 -17.94 15.71 -10.28
CA ILE A 34 -18.32 14.60 -11.15
C ILE A 34 -19.84 14.48 -11.14
N ALA A 35 -20.45 14.48 -12.32
CA ALA A 35 -21.89 14.35 -12.50
C ALA A 35 -22.23 13.20 -13.45
N ASP A 36 -23.32 12.49 -13.16
CA ASP A 36 -24.02 11.72 -14.18
C ASP A 36 -24.70 12.70 -15.14
N ALA A 37 -24.71 12.36 -16.42
CA ALA A 37 -25.47 13.10 -17.43
C ALA A 37 -26.04 12.16 -18.47
N TRP A 38 -27.04 12.67 -19.19
CA TRP A 38 -27.54 12.05 -20.41
C TRP A 38 -26.96 12.74 -21.63
N ASP A 39 -26.32 11.98 -22.52
CA ASP A 39 -25.93 12.44 -23.85
C ASP A 39 -27.18 12.49 -24.74
N THR A 40 -27.66 13.68 -25.09
CA THR A 40 -28.91 13.84 -25.84
C THR A 40 -28.79 13.57 -27.34
N ILE A 41 -27.59 13.23 -27.84
CA ILE A 41 -27.36 12.88 -29.26
C ILE A 41 -27.21 11.37 -29.42
N ASP A 42 -26.34 10.75 -28.62
CA ASP A 42 -26.11 9.29 -28.68
C ASP A 42 -27.09 8.49 -27.80
N ASP A 43 -27.99 9.17 -27.07
CA ASP A 43 -29.03 8.63 -26.19
C ASP A 43 -28.53 7.60 -25.16
N ARG A 44 -27.48 7.99 -24.42
CA ARG A 44 -26.77 7.13 -23.46
C ARG A 44 -26.38 7.84 -22.16
N PRO A 45 -26.27 7.12 -21.03
CA PRO A 45 -25.68 7.65 -19.81
C PRO A 45 -24.17 7.86 -19.98
N VAL A 46 -23.64 8.96 -19.44
CA VAL A 46 -22.23 9.33 -19.43
C VAL A 46 -21.83 9.97 -18.11
N LEU A 47 -20.55 9.95 -17.77
CA LEU A 47 -20.01 10.80 -16.69
C LEU A 47 -19.47 12.10 -17.28
N VAL A 48 -19.82 13.22 -16.66
CA VAL A 48 -19.28 14.54 -16.98
C VAL A 48 -18.48 15.06 -15.80
N ARG A 49 -17.19 15.30 -16.04
CA ARG A 49 -16.28 15.93 -15.09
C ARG A 49 -16.21 17.41 -15.38
N LEU A 50 -16.55 18.22 -14.39
CA LEU A 50 -16.62 19.68 -14.49
C LEU A 50 -15.47 20.29 -13.68
N ILE A 51 -14.58 21.01 -14.35
CA ILE A 51 -13.47 21.70 -13.68
C ILE A 51 -14.03 22.94 -12.97
N ARG A 52 -13.71 23.11 -11.68
CA ARG A 52 -14.21 24.24 -10.89
C ARG A 52 -13.61 25.57 -11.35
N ARG A 53 -14.41 26.64 -11.25
CA ARG A 53 -14.11 27.99 -11.78
C ARG A 53 -12.72 28.50 -11.35
N ARG A 54 -12.41 28.37 -10.05
CA ARG A 54 -11.13 28.80 -9.46
C ARG A 54 -9.88 28.19 -10.12
N ILE A 55 -9.99 26.99 -10.69
CA ILE A 55 -8.88 26.37 -11.44
C ILE A 55 -8.78 26.99 -12.83
N MET A 56 -9.92 27.19 -13.49
CA MET A 56 -9.98 27.75 -14.83
C MET A 56 -9.47 29.20 -14.93
N GLU A 57 -9.60 29.96 -13.84
CA GLU A 57 -9.07 31.32 -13.71
C GLU A 57 -7.52 31.35 -13.57
N SER A 58 -6.87 30.19 -13.42
CA SER A 58 -5.41 30.08 -13.35
C SER A 58 -4.75 30.47 -14.69
N PRO A 59 -3.68 31.28 -14.69
CA PRO A 59 -2.96 31.66 -15.90
C PRO A 59 -2.53 30.43 -16.73
N GLY A 60 -2.90 30.43 -18.01
CA GLY A 60 -2.53 29.36 -18.95
C GLY A 60 -3.39 28.08 -18.90
N PHE A 61 -4.33 27.94 -17.94
CA PHE A 61 -5.18 26.75 -17.79
C PHE A 61 -5.80 26.28 -19.11
N THR A 62 -6.52 27.17 -19.80
CA THR A 62 -7.26 26.83 -21.03
C THR A 62 -6.35 26.31 -22.15
N HIS A 63 -5.10 26.76 -22.22
CA HIS A 63 -4.12 26.25 -23.18
C HIS A 63 -3.58 24.88 -22.76
N SER A 64 -3.21 24.72 -21.49
CA SER A 64 -2.75 23.44 -20.93
C SER A 64 -3.82 22.35 -21.07
N PHE A 65 -5.05 22.64 -20.66
CA PHE A 65 -6.21 21.74 -20.74
C PHE A 65 -6.51 21.31 -22.19
N ARG A 66 -6.57 22.26 -23.13
CA ARG A 66 -6.78 21.94 -24.55
C ARG A 66 -5.67 21.05 -25.10
N THR A 67 -4.40 21.35 -24.81
CA THR A 67 -3.25 20.56 -25.28
C THR A 67 -3.26 19.15 -24.69
N ALA A 68 -3.51 19.01 -23.39
CA ALA A 68 -3.55 17.71 -22.72
C ALA A 68 -4.71 16.83 -23.24
N MET A 69 -5.94 17.36 -23.26
CA MET A 69 -7.12 16.60 -23.67
C MET A 69 -7.14 16.26 -25.17
N SER A 70 -6.58 17.12 -26.04
CA SER A 70 -6.47 16.85 -27.49
C SER A 70 -5.65 15.59 -27.80
N SER A 71 -4.72 15.22 -26.92
CA SER A 71 -3.87 14.04 -27.08
C SER A 71 -4.36 12.87 -26.24
N ALA A 72 -4.70 13.09 -24.97
CA ALA A 72 -5.18 12.05 -24.07
C ALA A 72 -6.47 11.37 -24.56
N ALA A 73 -7.38 12.11 -25.21
CA ALA A 73 -8.61 11.56 -25.78
C ALA A 73 -8.41 10.64 -27.00
N LEU A 74 -7.18 10.54 -27.55
CA LEU A 74 -6.84 9.61 -28.63
C LEU A 74 -6.38 8.24 -28.09
N VAL A 75 -6.09 8.13 -26.79
CA VAL A 75 -5.65 6.88 -26.16
C VAL A 75 -6.87 5.99 -25.91
N SER A 76 -6.81 4.75 -26.40
CA SER A 76 -7.89 3.77 -26.24
C SER A 76 -7.32 2.41 -25.84
N HIS A 77 -7.76 1.89 -24.69
CA HIS A 77 -7.27 0.63 -24.13
C HIS A 77 -8.34 0.01 -23.20
N PRO A 78 -8.52 -1.32 -23.13
CA PRO A 78 -9.55 -1.96 -22.28
C PRO A 78 -9.45 -1.67 -20.77
N ASN A 79 -8.28 -1.22 -20.31
CA ASN A 79 -8.01 -0.83 -18.92
C ASN A 79 -7.87 0.69 -18.71
N LEU A 80 -8.27 1.50 -19.69
CA LEU A 80 -8.40 2.96 -19.57
C LEU A 80 -9.86 3.34 -19.81
N ILE A 81 -10.36 4.34 -19.09
CA ILE A 81 -11.70 4.88 -19.34
C ILE A 81 -11.68 5.69 -20.64
N ALA A 82 -12.60 5.36 -21.55
CA ALA A 82 -12.76 6.07 -22.80
C ALA A 82 -13.27 7.51 -22.55
N VAL A 83 -12.56 8.49 -23.12
CA VAL A 83 -13.03 9.88 -23.24
C VAL A 83 -13.87 9.98 -24.52
N PHE A 84 -15.16 10.29 -24.38
CA PHE A 84 -16.06 10.45 -25.53
C PHE A 84 -16.03 11.86 -26.10
N ASP A 85 -15.84 12.87 -25.26
CA ASP A 85 -15.81 14.27 -25.64
C ASP A 85 -15.14 15.11 -24.54
N TRP A 86 -14.69 16.31 -24.89
CA TRP A 86 -14.16 17.29 -23.94
C TRP A 86 -14.31 18.69 -24.53
N GLY A 87 -14.40 19.70 -23.68
CA GLY A 87 -14.56 21.06 -24.17
C GLY A 87 -14.39 22.14 -23.13
N VAL A 88 -14.46 23.38 -23.61
CA VAL A 88 -14.59 24.58 -22.79
C VAL A 88 -15.86 25.26 -23.26
N HIS A 89 -16.91 25.16 -22.46
CA HIS A 89 -18.22 25.74 -22.76
C HIS A 89 -18.21 27.23 -22.40
N ASP A 90 -17.97 28.07 -23.40
CA ASP A 90 -18.10 29.52 -23.30
C ASP A 90 -19.59 29.91 -23.24
N ARG A 91 -20.05 30.56 -22.17
CA ARG A 91 -21.46 30.90 -21.98
C ARG A 91 -21.85 32.21 -22.68
N ALA A 92 -23.06 32.22 -23.25
CA ALA A 92 -23.61 33.36 -24.01
C ALA A 92 -24.08 34.55 -23.14
N ASP A 93 -24.13 34.38 -21.81
CA ASP A 93 -24.57 35.39 -20.83
C ASP A 93 -23.41 36.24 -20.26
N GLY A 94 -22.16 35.97 -20.67
CA GLY A 94 -20.97 36.64 -20.15
C GLY A 94 -20.45 36.10 -18.81
N THR A 95 -21.02 35.01 -18.30
CA THR A 95 -20.45 34.30 -17.15
C THR A 95 -19.25 33.43 -17.56
N PRO A 96 -18.31 33.14 -16.64
CA PRO A 96 -17.09 32.40 -16.99
C PRO A 96 -17.38 31.00 -17.54
N SER A 97 -16.56 30.60 -18.51
CA SER A 97 -16.66 29.32 -19.20
C SER A 97 -16.52 28.13 -18.24
N THR A 98 -17.08 26.97 -18.59
CA THR A 98 -16.88 25.71 -17.85
C THR A 98 -16.14 24.69 -18.72
N ALA A 99 -14.98 24.23 -18.25
CA ALA A 99 -14.23 23.15 -18.87
C ALA A 99 -14.80 21.81 -18.40
N TYR A 100 -14.98 20.89 -19.35
CA TYR A 100 -15.61 19.60 -19.11
C TYR A 100 -14.91 18.47 -19.86
N VAL A 101 -14.96 17.27 -19.29
CA VAL A 101 -14.57 16.01 -19.93
C VAL A 101 -15.70 15.00 -19.76
N VAL A 102 -16.07 14.32 -20.84
CA VAL A 102 -17.14 13.33 -20.88
C VAL A 102 -16.54 11.95 -21.07
N THR A 103 -16.91 11.02 -20.21
CA THR A 103 -16.39 9.64 -20.23
C THR A 103 -17.51 8.60 -20.17
N GLU A 104 -17.13 7.36 -20.43
CA GLU A 104 -17.94 6.18 -20.07
C GLU A 104 -18.41 6.26 -18.60
N ARG A 105 -19.66 5.83 -18.34
CA ARG A 105 -20.21 5.60 -17.00
C ARG A 105 -20.17 4.09 -16.72
N LEU A 106 -19.38 3.69 -15.73
CA LEU A 106 -19.34 2.31 -15.24
C LEU A 106 -20.16 2.16 -13.96
N GLU A 107 -20.78 0.99 -13.77
CA GLU A 107 -21.73 0.74 -12.68
C GLU A 107 -21.11 0.13 -11.42
N GLY A 108 -19.91 -0.46 -11.52
CA GLY A 108 -19.28 -1.27 -10.46
C GLY A 108 -18.55 -0.49 -9.35
N GLY A 109 -18.60 0.83 -9.39
CA GLY A 109 -17.93 1.71 -8.41
C GLY A 109 -16.43 1.86 -8.61
N SER A 110 -15.77 2.50 -7.64
CA SER A 110 -14.32 2.70 -7.56
C SER A 110 -13.66 1.75 -6.56
N LEU A 111 -12.33 1.63 -6.61
CA LEU A 111 -11.57 0.92 -5.58
C LEU A 111 -11.70 1.60 -4.21
N ARG A 112 -11.82 2.93 -4.17
CA ARG A 112 -12.11 3.68 -2.93
C ARG A 112 -13.42 3.21 -2.28
N ASP A 113 -14.47 3.00 -3.06
CA ASP A 113 -15.77 2.49 -2.56
C ASP A 113 -15.67 1.10 -1.91
N ILE A 114 -14.72 0.27 -2.34
CA ILE A 114 -14.45 -1.05 -1.77
C ILE A 114 -13.71 -0.88 -0.42
N LEU A 115 -12.66 -0.05 -0.41
CA LEU A 115 -11.81 0.17 0.75
C LEU A 115 -12.53 0.91 1.90
N ASP A 116 -13.39 1.89 1.58
CA ASP A 116 -14.23 2.61 2.56
C ASP A 116 -15.25 1.70 3.27
N ARG A 117 -15.61 0.57 2.65
CA ARG A 117 -16.43 -0.48 3.27
C ARG A 117 -15.62 -1.45 4.14
N GLY A 118 -14.36 -1.12 4.44
CA GLY A 118 -13.43 -1.93 5.23
C GLY A 118 -12.96 -3.21 4.53
N ARG A 119 -13.22 -3.36 3.22
CA ARG A 119 -12.89 -4.59 2.49
C ARG A 119 -11.49 -4.52 1.93
N ARG A 120 -10.64 -5.46 2.36
CA ARG A 120 -9.34 -5.74 1.74
C ARG A 120 -9.51 -6.70 0.56
N LEU A 121 -8.49 -6.76 -0.29
CA LEU A 121 -8.38 -7.71 -1.40
C LEU A 121 -7.42 -8.84 -1.04
N SER A 122 -7.65 -10.03 -1.58
CA SER A 122 -6.67 -11.11 -1.53
C SER A 122 -5.47 -10.81 -2.42
N TYR A 123 -4.31 -11.43 -2.16
CA TYR A 123 -3.10 -11.29 -2.99
C TYR A 123 -3.37 -11.45 -4.49
N SER A 124 -4.18 -12.44 -4.87
CA SER A 124 -4.54 -12.68 -6.27
C SER A 124 -5.41 -11.58 -6.87
N GLN A 125 -6.33 -10.99 -6.08
CA GLN A 125 -7.16 -9.87 -6.51
C GLN A 125 -6.36 -8.57 -6.62
N THR A 126 -5.47 -8.28 -5.66
CA THR A 126 -4.52 -7.17 -5.72
C THR A 126 -3.59 -7.29 -6.92
N LEU A 127 -3.06 -8.50 -7.19
CA LEU A 127 -2.23 -8.76 -8.37
C LEU A 127 -3.01 -8.52 -9.67
N GLN A 128 -4.24 -9.05 -9.79
CA GLN A 128 -5.08 -8.86 -10.97
C GLN A 128 -5.39 -7.38 -11.23
N LEU A 129 -5.71 -6.63 -10.17
CA LEU A 129 -5.86 -5.18 -10.18
C LEU A 129 -4.59 -4.47 -10.68
N GLY A 130 -3.43 -4.84 -10.13
CA GLY A 130 -2.13 -4.32 -10.53
C GLY A 130 -1.84 -4.56 -12.02
N LEU A 131 -2.05 -5.78 -12.52
CA LEU A 131 -1.88 -6.12 -13.93
C LEU A 131 -2.79 -5.31 -14.87
N ASP A 132 -4.08 -5.18 -14.50
CA ASP A 132 -5.03 -4.38 -15.27
C ASP A 132 -4.56 -2.91 -15.38
N VAL A 133 -4.16 -2.29 -14.27
CA VAL A 133 -3.68 -0.90 -14.27
C VAL A 133 -2.33 -0.77 -14.99
N CYS A 134 -1.40 -1.72 -14.82
CA CYS A 134 -0.13 -1.77 -15.54
C CYS A 134 -0.32 -1.80 -17.06
N HIS A 135 -1.28 -2.57 -17.59
CA HIS A 135 -1.56 -2.56 -19.04
C HIS A 135 -2.10 -1.20 -19.52
N GLY A 136 -2.98 -0.56 -18.74
CA GLY A 136 -3.46 0.79 -19.05
C GLY A 136 -2.36 1.84 -19.03
N LEU A 137 -1.50 1.81 -17.99
CA LEU A 137 -0.36 2.70 -17.86
C LEU A 137 0.68 2.48 -18.95
N ALA A 138 1.04 1.23 -19.27
CA ALA A 138 1.98 0.92 -20.34
C ALA A 138 1.57 1.52 -21.68
N GLU A 139 0.28 1.47 -22.03
CA GLU A 139 -0.24 2.08 -23.26
C GLU A 139 -0.22 3.61 -23.22
N ALA A 140 -0.60 4.23 -22.09
CA ALA A 140 -0.50 5.68 -21.91
C ALA A 140 0.96 6.18 -21.98
N HIS A 141 1.87 5.51 -21.26
CA HIS A 141 3.30 5.81 -21.21
C HIS A 141 3.95 5.65 -22.59
N ARG A 142 3.57 4.62 -23.37
CA ARG A 142 4.02 4.42 -24.75
C ARG A 142 3.62 5.56 -25.70
N GLN A 143 2.52 6.25 -25.41
CA GLN A 143 2.08 7.44 -26.14
C GLN A 143 2.61 8.76 -25.54
N GLY A 144 3.48 8.70 -24.52
CA GLY A 144 4.07 9.88 -23.87
C GLY A 144 3.15 10.56 -22.83
N HIS A 145 2.10 9.87 -22.39
CA HIS A 145 1.17 10.37 -21.37
C HIS A 145 1.51 9.81 -20.00
N VAL A 146 1.82 10.70 -19.04
CA VAL A 146 1.87 10.40 -17.61
C VAL A 146 0.47 10.63 -17.03
N HIS A 147 0.01 9.76 -16.13
CA HIS A 147 -1.27 9.94 -15.46
C HIS A 147 -1.18 11.01 -14.37
N GLY A 148 -0.19 10.91 -13.49
CA GLY A 148 0.18 11.92 -12.48
C GLY A 148 -0.77 12.05 -11.28
N GLU A 149 -1.68 11.10 -11.09
CA GLU A 149 -2.65 11.07 -9.98
C GLU A 149 -3.23 9.65 -9.78
N ILE A 150 -2.37 8.66 -9.54
CA ILE A 150 -2.83 7.28 -9.27
C ILE A 150 -3.37 7.19 -7.84
N THR A 151 -4.68 7.00 -7.71
CA THR A 151 -5.37 6.84 -6.41
C THR A 151 -6.52 5.83 -6.53
N PRO A 152 -7.03 5.27 -5.42
CA PRO A 152 -8.15 4.31 -5.46
C PRO A 152 -9.43 4.91 -6.05
N SER A 153 -9.63 6.22 -5.97
CA SER A 153 -10.79 6.90 -6.58
C SER A 153 -10.73 6.97 -8.11
N LYS A 154 -9.56 6.80 -8.72
CA LYS A 154 -9.37 6.80 -10.19
C LYS A 154 -9.48 5.42 -10.82
N ILE A 155 -9.40 4.36 -10.01
CA ILE A 155 -9.52 2.98 -10.49
C ILE A 155 -10.97 2.54 -10.32
N VAL A 156 -11.66 2.31 -11.44
CA VAL A 156 -13.11 2.05 -11.50
C VAL A 156 -13.40 0.73 -12.23
N PHE A 157 -14.52 0.11 -11.90
CA PHE A 157 -14.87 -1.23 -12.38
C PHE A 157 -16.14 -1.25 -13.23
N GLY A 158 -16.08 -1.98 -14.34
CA GLY A 158 -17.26 -2.34 -15.14
C GLY A 158 -17.92 -3.62 -14.61
N GLY A 159 -19.11 -3.95 -15.14
CA GLY A 159 -19.78 -5.22 -14.82
C GLY A 159 -19.00 -6.48 -15.23
N ASP A 160 -17.93 -6.33 -16.03
CA ASP A 160 -16.97 -7.37 -16.40
C ASP A 160 -15.88 -7.63 -15.33
N GLY A 161 -15.88 -6.91 -14.20
CA GLY A 161 -14.92 -7.10 -13.11
C GLY A 161 -13.53 -6.51 -13.35
N ARG A 162 -13.26 -6.01 -14.56
CA ARG A 162 -11.97 -5.44 -14.99
C ARG A 162 -11.76 -4.05 -14.39
N ALA A 163 -10.55 -3.78 -13.92
CA ALA A 163 -10.17 -2.43 -13.50
C ALA A 163 -9.86 -1.53 -14.71
N ARG A 164 -10.41 -0.31 -14.71
CA ARG A 164 -10.11 0.74 -15.69
C ARG A 164 -9.67 2.01 -14.97
N LEU A 165 -8.60 2.63 -15.47
CA LEU A 165 -8.06 3.86 -14.91
C LEU A 165 -8.72 5.09 -15.57
N ALA A 166 -9.20 6.02 -14.76
CA ALA A 166 -9.89 7.24 -15.17
C ALA A 166 -9.04 8.50 -14.95
N ASP A 167 -9.31 9.54 -15.74
CA ASP A 167 -8.72 10.90 -15.62
C ASP A 167 -7.32 11.09 -16.21
N LEU A 168 -6.93 10.23 -17.16
CA LEU A 168 -5.76 10.43 -18.01
C LEU A 168 -5.76 11.83 -18.66
N GLY A 169 -4.66 12.57 -18.46
CA GLY A 169 -4.48 13.92 -19.01
C GLY A 169 -5.10 15.06 -18.20
N LEU A 170 -5.89 14.78 -17.15
CA LEU A 170 -6.48 15.83 -16.31
C LEU A 170 -5.53 16.38 -15.25
N ALA A 171 -4.58 15.58 -14.73
CA ALA A 171 -3.70 15.98 -13.64
C ALA A 171 -2.82 17.19 -13.98
N ALA A 172 -2.13 17.21 -15.13
CA ALA A 172 -1.20 18.28 -15.47
C ALA A 172 -1.85 19.68 -15.61
N PRO A 173 -3.03 19.84 -16.27
CA PRO A 173 -3.75 21.13 -16.29
C PRO A 173 -4.21 21.65 -14.94
N ILE A 174 -4.43 20.78 -13.95
CA ILE A 174 -4.98 21.15 -12.63
C ILE A 174 -3.95 21.08 -11.49
N GLN A 175 -2.73 20.61 -11.77
CA GLN A 175 -1.69 20.28 -10.80
C GLN A 175 -1.40 21.43 -9.81
N SER A 176 -1.17 22.64 -10.31
CA SER A 176 -0.89 23.83 -9.47
C SER A 176 -2.02 24.17 -8.51
N ALA A 177 -3.27 23.93 -8.92
CA ALA A 177 -4.43 24.13 -8.07
C ALA A 177 -4.55 23.00 -7.02
N LEU A 178 -4.32 21.74 -7.40
CA LEU A 178 -4.33 20.61 -6.46
C LEU A 178 -3.38 20.83 -5.28
N TRP A 179 -2.14 21.26 -5.54
CA TRP A 179 -1.16 21.61 -4.50
C TRP A 179 -1.54 22.81 -3.65
N SER A 180 -2.26 23.78 -4.23
CA SER A 180 -2.69 24.99 -3.53
C SER A 180 -3.85 24.75 -2.56
N PHE A 181 -4.53 23.59 -2.66
CA PHE A 181 -5.59 23.22 -1.73
C PHE A 181 -5.00 22.41 -0.57
N SER A 182 -4.85 23.07 0.58
CA SER A 182 -4.54 22.44 1.86
C SER A 182 -5.65 21.45 2.26
N GLY A 183 -5.53 20.21 1.78
CA GLY A 183 -6.23 19.06 2.36
C GLY A 183 -5.54 18.62 3.66
N GLY A 184 -6.30 18.02 4.57
CA GLY A 184 -5.71 17.26 5.66
C GLY A 184 -5.05 15.97 5.15
N PRO A 185 -4.56 15.11 6.06
CA PRO A 185 -3.95 13.84 5.70
C PRO A 185 -4.89 12.91 4.92
N GLU A 186 -6.20 13.10 5.00
CA GLU A 186 -7.22 12.38 4.22
C GLU A 186 -7.21 12.68 2.69
N ASN A 187 -6.40 13.62 2.22
CA ASN A 187 -6.28 13.92 0.79
C ASN A 187 -5.56 12.78 0.04
N GLN A 188 -6.31 11.99 -0.73
CA GLN A 188 -5.76 10.87 -1.53
C GLN A 188 -4.53 11.26 -2.36
N MET A 189 -4.49 12.44 -3.00
CA MET A 189 -3.30 12.83 -3.76
C MET A 189 -2.05 12.86 -2.89
N VAL A 190 -2.13 13.45 -1.69
CA VAL A 190 -1.03 13.51 -0.72
C VAL A 190 -0.59 12.11 -0.27
N LEU A 191 -1.54 11.18 -0.13
CA LEU A 191 -1.29 9.82 0.30
C LEU A 191 -0.49 9.01 -0.73
N TYR A 192 -0.82 9.06 -2.03
CA TYR A 192 -0.18 8.21 -3.07
C TYR A 192 0.90 8.92 -3.92
N THR A 193 1.13 10.23 -3.75
CA THR A 193 2.17 11.00 -4.46
C THR A 193 3.57 10.39 -4.33
N SER A 194 4.36 10.37 -5.40
CA SER A 194 5.74 9.88 -5.39
C SER A 194 6.75 10.87 -4.75
N PRO A 195 7.92 10.39 -4.30
CA PRO A 195 8.90 11.22 -3.58
C PRO A 195 9.39 12.44 -4.36
N GLU A 196 9.73 12.25 -5.64
CA GLU A 196 10.15 13.32 -6.54
C GLU A 196 9.06 14.39 -6.72
N VAL A 197 7.79 13.97 -6.75
CA VAL A 197 6.63 14.85 -6.85
C VAL A 197 6.36 15.55 -5.51
N ALA A 198 6.63 14.90 -4.37
CA ALA A 198 6.60 15.51 -3.03
C ALA A 198 7.71 16.57 -2.84
N GLU A 199 8.85 16.43 -3.52
CA GLU A 199 9.91 17.45 -3.61
C GLU A 199 9.58 18.60 -4.59
N GLY A 200 8.44 18.52 -5.30
CA GLY A 200 8.01 19.52 -6.28
C GLY A 200 8.58 19.34 -7.69
N LYS A 201 9.20 18.21 -8.00
CA LYS A 201 9.55 17.85 -9.39
C LYS A 201 8.28 17.44 -10.17
N PRO A 202 8.26 17.54 -11.51
CA PRO A 202 7.13 17.06 -12.31
C PRO A 202 6.93 15.54 -12.18
N SER A 203 5.69 15.08 -12.32
CA SER A 203 5.38 13.65 -12.37
C SER A 203 5.91 13.02 -13.66
N THR A 204 6.45 11.81 -13.54
CA THR A 204 6.96 10.99 -14.64
C THR A 204 6.18 9.68 -14.74
N THR A 205 6.51 8.83 -15.73
CA THR A 205 5.91 7.50 -15.90
C THR A 205 6.18 6.58 -14.70
N ARG A 206 7.29 6.79 -13.97
CA ARG A 206 7.65 6.01 -12.78
C ARG A 206 7.05 6.57 -11.49
N SER A 207 6.55 7.81 -11.50
CA SER A 207 5.66 8.32 -10.46
C SER A 207 4.32 7.55 -10.43
N ASP A 208 3.78 7.19 -11.60
CA ASP A 208 2.54 6.41 -11.70
C ASP A 208 2.71 5.00 -11.12
N VAL A 209 3.86 4.36 -11.35
CA VAL A 209 4.19 3.03 -10.80
C VAL A 209 4.31 3.06 -9.28
N TYR A 210 4.96 4.10 -8.73
CA TYR A 210 5.03 4.32 -7.28
C TYR A 210 3.63 4.46 -6.66
N GLY A 211 2.77 5.30 -7.26
CA GLY A 211 1.39 5.49 -6.79
C GLY A 211 0.57 4.19 -6.85
N LEU A 212 0.74 3.38 -7.90
CA LEU A 212 0.11 2.06 -7.99
C LEU A 212 0.63 1.10 -6.92
N GLY A 213 1.94 1.10 -6.62
CA GLY A 213 2.53 0.32 -5.53
C GLY A 213 1.87 0.62 -4.19
N LEU A 214 1.73 1.91 -3.83
CA LEU A 214 1.06 2.33 -2.59
C LEU A 214 -0.43 1.97 -2.57
N VAL A 215 -1.14 2.09 -3.70
CA VAL A 215 -2.54 1.63 -3.82
C VAL A 215 -2.63 0.12 -3.58
N MET A 216 -1.73 -0.68 -4.16
CA MET A 216 -1.71 -2.14 -3.98
C MET A 216 -1.42 -2.53 -2.53
N VAL A 217 -0.51 -1.84 -1.84
CA VAL A 217 -0.31 -2.02 -0.39
C VAL A 217 -1.61 -1.75 0.38
N GLU A 218 -2.29 -0.63 0.12
CA GLU A 218 -3.58 -0.34 0.76
C GLU A 218 -4.65 -1.40 0.42
N THR A 219 -4.62 -2.04 -0.75
CA THR A 219 -5.58 -3.13 -0.98
C THR A 219 -5.36 -4.35 -0.08
N LEU A 220 -4.13 -4.58 0.41
CA LEU A 220 -3.77 -5.71 1.26
C LEU A 220 -3.95 -5.37 2.76
N THR A 221 -3.31 -4.31 3.22
CA THR A 221 -3.34 -3.86 4.63
C THR A 221 -4.54 -2.95 4.91
N GLY A 222 -4.84 -2.09 3.94
CA GLY A 222 -5.73 -0.92 4.01
C GLY A 222 -5.38 0.10 5.06
N ASP A 223 -4.09 0.17 5.36
CA ASP A 223 -3.40 1.36 5.87
C ASP A 223 -2.45 1.85 4.77
N VAL A 224 -2.40 3.15 4.52
CA VAL A 224 -1.53 3.71 3.48
C VAL A 224 -0.13 3.96 4.06
N PRO A 225 0.95 3.46 3.44
CA PRO A 225 2.32 3.71 3.89
C PRO A 225 2.66 5.20 3.93
N PHE A 226 3.53 5.57 4.87
CA PHE A 226 3.98 6.96 5.10
C PHE A 226 2.88 7.96 5.47
N SER A 227 1.64 7.51 5.74
CA SER A 227 0.57 8.36 6.26
C SER A 227 0.91 8.88 7.66
N THR A 228 0.59 10.14 7.92
CA THR A 228 0.80 10.84 9.19
C THR A 228 -0.30 11.88 9.39
N ASP A 229 -0.40 12.48 10.58
CA ASP A 229 -1.46 13.44 10.94
C ASP A 229 -1.46 14.78 10.15
N SER A 230 -0.49 15.01 9.26
CA SER A 230 -0.48 16.21 8.41
C SER A 230 0.02 15.92 6.99
N ALA A 231 -0.49 16.69 6.02
CA ALA A 231 -0.10 16.53 4.62
C ALA A 231 1.40 16.77 4.39
N ALA A 232 1.99 17.78 5.04
CA ALA A 232 3.41 18.10 4.91
C ALA A 232 4.31 16.99 5.48
N ALA A 233 3.94 16.40 6.63
CA ALA A 233 4.67 15.28 7.19
C ALA A 233 4.50 14.00 6.33
N THR A 234 3.31 13.75 5.79
CA THR A 234 3.01 12.62 4.90
C THR A 234 3.79 12.67 3.58
N LEU A 235 3.96 13.88 3.01
CA LEU A 235 4.84 14.11 1.85
C LEU A 235 6.32 13.93 2.22
N ARG A 236 6.76 14.42 3.38
CA ARG A 236 8.16 14.30 3.81
C ARG A 236 8.54 12.87 4.23
N ALA A 237 7.60 12.09 4.75
CA ALA A 237 7.85 10.78 5.34
C ALA A 237 8.32 9.71 4.34
N ARG A 238 8.11 9.93 3.03
CA ARG A 238 8.54 9.04 1.92
C ARG A 238 9.85 9.44 1.24
N ILE A 239 10.37 10.65 1.50
CA ILE A 239 11.59 11.15 0.84
C ILE A 239 12.79 10.38 1.39
N GLY A 240 13.55 9.72 0.49
CA GLY A 240 14.72 8.91 0.85
C GLY A 240 14.40 7.70 1.73
N ARG A 241 13.15 7.20 1.74
CA ARG A 241 12.75 6.02 2.52
C ARG A 241 12.18 4.93 1.63
N LEU A 242 12.63 3.70 1.88
CA LEU A 242 12.06 2.49 1.29
C LEU A 242 10.67 2.22 1.86
N LEU A 243 9.85 1.50 1.09
CA LEU A 243 8.56 0.99 1.55
C LEU A 243 8.77 0.06 2.76
N PRO A 244 8.07 0.26 3.89
CA PRO A 244 8.11 -0.69 5.01
C PRO A 244 7.50 -2.03 4.58
N VAL A 245 8.35 -3.05 4.42
CA VAL A 245 7.92 -4.40 4.06
C VAL A 245 7.37 -5.10 5.31
N THR A 246 6.05 -5.25 5.39
CA THR A 246 5.39 -6.02 6.46
C THR A 246 5.03 -7.44 5.98
N ALA A 247 4.83 -8.35 6.93
CA ALA A 247 4.40 -9.72 6.64
C ALA A 247 3.07 -9.78 5.86
N ASP A 248 2.19 -8.79 6.06
CA ASP A 248 0.88 -8.71 5.41
C ASP A 248 0.99 -8.55 3.88
N LEU A 249 2.10 -8.00 3.37
CA LEU A 249 2.35 -7.91 1.93
C LEU A 249 2.58 -9.28 1.28
N GLY A 250 2.98 -10.28 2.08
CA GLY A 250 3.10 -11.68 1.67
C GLY A 250 3.92 -11.87 0.38
N PRO A 251 3.44 -12.70 -0.57
CA PRO A 251 4.14 -12.95 -1.84
C PRO A 251 4.35 -11.72 -2.74
N LEU A 252 3.69 -10.59 -2.46
CA LEU A 252 3.83 -9.34 -3.23
C LEU A 252 4.86 -8.38 -2.63
N ALA A 253 5.43 -8.67 -1.45
CA ALA A 253 6.37 -7.80 -0.73
C ALA A 253 7.49 -7.21 -1.61
N GLN A 254 8.26 -8.07 -2.29
CA GLN A 254 9.43 -7.65 -3.08
C GLN A 254 9.06 -6.77 -4.29
N VAL A 255 7.99 -7.10 -5.01
CA VAL A 255 7.57 -6.33 -6.19
C VAL A 255 6.94 -5.00 -5.80
N LEU A 256 6.27 -4.92 -4.65
CA LEU A 256 5.73 -3.67 -4.10
C LEU A 256 6.83 -2.77 -3.55
N GLU A 257 7.88 -3.32 -2.92
CA GLU A 257 9.09 -2.58 -2.53
C GLU A 257 9.74 -1.94 -3.76
N HIS A 258 10.04 -2.75 -4.78
CA HIS A 258 10.69 -2.30 -6.01
C HIS A 258 9.89 -1.21 -6.74
N ALA A 259 8.57 -1.34 -6.81
CA ALA A 259 7.67 -0.31 -7.36
C ALA A 259 7.66 0.99 -6.55
N ALA A 260 7.89 0.92 -5.23
CA ALA A 260 7.79 2.03 -4.29
C ALA A 260 9.16 2.53 -3.77
N ARG A 261 10.25 2.30 -4.51
CA ARG A 261 11.58 2.84 -4.16
C ARG A 261 11.63 4.37 -4.16
N PRO A 262 12.46 4.99 -3.29
CA PRO A 262 12.57 6.44 -3.20
C PRO A 262 13.08 7.05 -4.50
N GLU A 263 14.17 6.52 -5.05
CA GLU A 263 14.77 7.01 -6.29
C GLU A 263 13.94 6.60 -7.51
N GLU A 264 13.91 7.49 -8.52
CA GLU A 264 13.09 7.31 -9.72
C GLU A 264 13.75 6.38 -10.74
N ASP A 265 15.08 6.41 -10.85
CA ASP A 265 15.84 5.59 -11.79
C ASP A 265 15.92 4.12 -11.35
N GLU A 266 15.72 3.82 -10.07
CA GLU A 266 15.63 2.47 -9.50
C GLU A 266 14.26 1.80 -9.64
N ARG A 267 13.19 2.55 -9.95
CA ARG A 267 11.83 1.99 -10.09
C ARG A 267 11.62 1.30 -11.44
N PRO A 268 10.84 0.20 -11.51
CA PRO A 268 10.44 -0.40 -12.78
C PRO A 268 9.51 0.52 -13.58
N THR A 269 9.50 0.37 -14.90
CA THR A 269 8.41 0.90 -15.75
C THR A 269 7.13 0.09 -15.56
N ALA A 270 5.97 0.62 -16.01
CA ALA A 270 4.70 -0.10 -15.91
C ALA A 270 4.70 -1.48 -16.62
N VAL A 271 5.53 -1.65 -17.66
CA VAL A 271 5.72 -2.93 -18.35
C VAL A 271 6.55 -3.89 -17.50
N GLU A 272 7.68 -3.43 -16.95
CA GLU A 272 8.56 -4.25 -16.10
C GLU A 272 7.83 -4.69 -14.83
N PHE A 273 7.13 -3.77 -14.15
CA PHE A 273 6.32 -4.09 -12.97
C PHE A 273 5.20 -5.08 -13.29
N GLY A 274 4.54 -4.95 -14.45
CA GLY A 274 3.57 -5.94 -14.92
C GLY A 274 4.17 -7.34 -15.13
N LEU A 275 5.40 -7.43 -15.66
CA LEU A 275 6.12 -8.70 -15.83
C LEU A 275 6.53 -9.33 -14.48
N GLU A 276 6.97 -8.50 -13.52
CA GLU A 276 7.27 -8.94 -12.15
C GLU A 276 6.01 -9.52 -11.46
N LEU A 277 4.87 -8.84 -11.59
CA LEU A 277 3.58 -9.34 -11.10
C LEU A 277 3.19 -10.68 -11.76
N VAL A 278 3.39 -10.86 -13.07
CA VAL A 278 3.18 -12.16 -13.75
C VAL A 278 4.13 -13.25 -13.21
N GLY A 279 5.34 -12.89 -12.78
CA GLY A 279 6.27 -13.78 -12.09
C GLY A 279 5.71 -14.31 -10.78
N VAL A 280 5.14 -13.43 -9.94
CA VAL A 280 4.49 -13.80 -8.67
C VAL A 280 3.20 -14.59 -8.89
N ALA A 281 2.42 -14.28 -9.94
CA ALA A 281 1.12 -14.88 -10.22
C ALA A 281 1.13 -16.42 -10.28
N ARG A 282 2.26 -17.01 -10.72
CA ARG A 282 2.43 -18.48 -10.79
C ARG A 282 2.40 -19.18 -9.43
N ARG A 283 2.59 -18.45 -8.33
CA ARG A 283 2.64 -18.96 -6.95
C ARG A 283 1.35 -18.67 -6.16
N LEU A 284 0.37 -18.01 -6.77
CA LEU A 284 -0.86 -17.58 -6.11
C LEU A 284 -2.09 -18.38 -6.63
N PRO A 285 -3.12 -18.58 -5.79
CA PRO A 285 -4.38 -19.18 -6.24
C PRO A 285 -5.07 -18.28 -7.27
N ARG A 286 -6.01 -18.82 -8.05
CA ARG A 286 -6.82 -18.01 -8.96
C ARG A 286 -7.64 -16.96 -8.18
N PRO A 287 -7.72 -15.70 -8.63
CA PRO A 287 -8.49 -14.68 -7.95
C PRO A 287 -9.98 -15.01 -7.96
N GLU A 288 -10.62 -14.89 -6.80
CA GLU A 288 -12.08 -14.87 -6.72
C GLU A 288 -12.61 -13.55 -7.33
N PRO A 289 -13.83 -13.56 -7.94
CA PRO A 289 -14.43 -12.35 -8.47
C PRO A 289 -14.53 -11.22 -7.42
N LEU A 290 -14.17 -10.00 -7.82
CA LEU A 290 -14.39 -8.83 -7.00
C LEU A 290 -15.90 -8.62 -6.83
N ALA A 291 -16.42 -8.72 -5.60
CA ALA A 291 -17.78 -8.29 -5.32
C ALA A 291 -17.86 -6.75 -5.45
N LEU A 292 -18.32 -6.28 -6.61
CA LEU A 292 -18.36 -4.87 -6.97
C LEU A 292 -19.52 -4.13 -6.27
N VAL A 293 -19.36 -2.81 -6.13
CA VAL A 293 -20.38 -1.93 -5.59
C VAL A 293 -21.32 -1.52 -6.74
N MET A 294 -22.32 -2.36 -7.02
CA MET A 294 -23.40 -2.04 -7.96
C MET A 294 -24.12 -0.76 -7.50
N SER A 295 -24.04 0.30 -8.30
CA SER A 295 -24.40 1.66 -7.88
C SER A 295 -25.75 2.17 -8.40
N PHE A 296 -26.81 1.34 -8.36
CA PHE A 296 -28.21 1.78 -8.56
C PHE A 296 -29.21 1.02 -7.66
N GLU A 297 -30.30 1.72 -7.32
CA GLU A 297 -31.37 1.46 -6.34
C GLU A 297 -31.75 0.00 -5.97
N SER A 298 -31.60 -0.36 -4.68
CA SER A 298 -32.38 -1.45 -4.05
C SER A 298 -32.54 -1.31 -2.52
N GLU A 299 -32.65 -0.08 -1.99
CA GLU A 299 -33.13 0.15 -0.60
C GLU A 299 -34.66 0.35 -0.53
N LEU A 300 -35.35 0.13 -1.65
CA LEU A 300 -36.81 0.20 -1.80
C LEU A 300 -37.41 -1.14 -2.31
N ASP A 301 -36.99 -2.27 -1.74
CA ASP A 301 -37.77 -3.52 -1.83
C ASP A 301 -37.51 -4.56 -0.70
N ALA A 302 -36.64 -4.27 0.27
CA ALA A 302 -36.36 -5.12 1.45
C ALA A 302 -37.52 -5.24 2.47
N SER A 303 -38.74 -4.90 2.05
CA SER A 303 -39.99 -5.17 2.78
C SER A 303 -41.10 -5.78 1.90
N GLY A 304 -40.81 -6.09 0.62
CA GLY A 304 -41.79 -6.57 -0.36
C GLY A 304 -41.61 -8.02 -0.83
N GLN A 305 -40.43 -8.63 -0.68
CA GLN A 305 -40.13 -9.95 -1.26
C GLN A 305 -39.60 -10.96 -0.24
N GLN A 306 -40.43 -11.27 0.76
CA GLN A 306 -40.22 -12.43 1.65
C GLN A 306 -41.45 -13.37 1.71
N GLU A 307 -42.27 -13.38 0.65
CA GLU A 307 -43.39 -14.31 0.43
C GLU A 307 -43.43 -14.83 -1.04
N SER A 308 -42.37 -15.48 -1.54
CA SER A 308 -42.46 -16.22 -2.84
C SER A 308 -41.39 -17.30 -3.10
N ALA A 309 -40.47 -17.58 -2.17
CA ALA A 309 -39.32 -18.46 -2.42
C ALA A 309 -39.10 -19.57 -1.36
N LEU A 310 -40.10 -19.88 -0.54
CA LEU A 310 -40.04 -20.96 0.47
C LEU A 310 -40.95 -22.18 0.16
N ASP A 311 -41.54 -22.24 -1.04
CA ASP A 311 -42.60 -23.22 -1.38
C ASP A 311 -42.14 -24.34 -2.33
N ALA A 312 -40.83 -24.44 -2.63
CA ALA A 312 -40.28 -25.38 -3.62
C ALA A 312 -39.32 -26.45 -3.05
N ALA A 313 -38.94 -26.38 -1.77
CA ALA A 313 -37.95 -27.29 -1.19
C ALA A 313 -38.20 -27.62 0.29
N THR A 314 -39.19 -28.47 0.56
CA THR A 314 -39.13 -29.60 1.54
C THR A 314 -40.47 -30.33 1.54
N GLN A 315 -40.59 -31.36 0.71
CA GLN A 315 -41.52 -32.47 0.97
C GLN A 315 -40.71 -33.76 1.06
N LEU A 316 -40.59 -34.31 2.28
CA LEU A 316 -40.77 -35.75 2.52
C LEU A 316 -40.69 -36.09 4.03
N VAL A 317 -41.73 -36.77 4.50
CA VAL A 317 -41.83 -37.60 5.74
C VAL A 317 -42.08 -36.83 7.07
N PRO A 318 -43.01 -37.31 7.95
CA PRO A 318 -43.70 -36.45 8.92
C PRO A 318 -43.32 -36.67 10.39
N ALA A 319 -43.69 -35.70 11.25
CA ALA A 319 -43.65 -35.81 12.71
C ALA A 319 -45.07 -35.90 13.32
N THR A 320 -45.17 -36.57 14.47
CA THR A 320 -46.36 -36.68 15.34
C THR A 320 -46.02 -36.03 16.71
N PRO A 321 -46.98 -35.42 17.45
CA PRO A 321 -46.76 -34.14 18.15
C PRO A 321 -46.36 -34.27 19.65
N PRO A 322 -46.12 -33.14 20.38
CA PRO A 322 -45.28 -33.13 21.59
C PRO A 322 -46.04 -33.05 22.93
N ALA A 323 -45.28 -33.17 24.03
CA ALA A 323 -45.58 -32.67 25.38
C ALA A 323 -44.27 -32.07 25.94
N SER A 324 -44.18 -30.77 26.27
CA SER A 324 -44.69 -30.13 27.49
C SER A 324 -43.94 -30.55 28.77
N ASN A 325 -42.99 -29.71 29.22
CA ASN A 325 -42.96 -29.11 30.57
C ASN A 325 -41.67 -28.31 30.85
N SER A 326 -41.84 -27.10 31.36
CA SER A 326 -40.90 -26.38 32.26
C SER A 326 -41.30 -26.72 33.73
N PRO A 327 -40.68 -26.19 34.82
CA PRO A 327 -39.68 -25.11 34.94
C PRO A 327 -38.55 -25.40 35.99
N ASP A 328 -38.02 -24.33 36.61
CA ASP A 328 -37.18 -24.23 37.83
C ASP A 328 -35.64 -24.41 37.65
N ASP A 329 -34.73 -23.62 38.27
CA ASP A 329 -34.88 -22.47 39.20
C ASP A 329 -33.61 -21.57 39.26
N SER A 330 -33.74 -20.30 39.69
CA SER A 330 -32.73 -19.42 40.35
C SER A 330 -31.42 -19.04 39.60
N SER A 331 -30.68 -17.94 39.84
CA SER A 331 -30.83 -16.57 40.42
C SER A 331 -29.46 -15.83 40.17
N SER A 332 -29.22 -14.52 40.24
CA SER A 332 -29.94 -13.25 40.56
C SER A 332 -29.43 -12.15 39.56
N ALA A 333 -29.93 -10.91 39.38
CA ALA A 333 -30.39 -9.79 40.22
C ALA A 333 -29.25 -9.16 41.07
N PHE A 334 -28.97 -7.84 41.11
CA PHE A 334 -29.59 -6.58 40.58
C PHE A 334 -28.43 -5.62 40.15
N ASP A 335 -28.50 -4.62 39.26
CA ASP A 335 -29.54 -3.68 38.75
C ASP A 335 -29.72 -2.35 39.54
N ASN A 336 -30.11 -1.28 38.81
CA ASN A 336 -30.20 0.18 39.10
C ASN A 336 -29.04 1.04 38.52
N VAL A 337 -29.19 1.97 37.57
CA VAL A 337 -30.27 2.90 37.09
C VAL A 337 -30.39 4.21 37.88
N GLU A 338 -30.11 5.33 37.16
CA GLU A 338 -30.70 6.69 37.14
C GLU A 338 -29.62 7.65 36.59
N SER A 339 -29.69 8.31 35.42
CA SER A 339 -30.66 9.28 34.85
C SER A 339 -30.87 10.56 35.68
N LEU A 340 -30.49 11.72 35.14
CA LEU A 340 -31.37 12.90 34.91
C LEU A 340 -30.63 14.09 34.27
N GLU A 341 -31.41 15.01 33.69
CA GLU A 341 -31.01 16.15 32.83
C GLU A 341 -31.04 17.53 33.57
N PHE A 342 -30.75 18.62 32.83
CA PHE A 342 -31.16 20.03 33.09
C PHE A 342 -30.45 20.82 34.23
N GLU A 343 -30.30 22.17 34.21
CA GLU A 343 -30.29 23.23 33.18
C GLU A 343 -29.69 24.54 33.79
N GLU A 344 -29.29 25.50 32.94
CA GLU A 344 -29.09 26.97 33.10
C GLU A 344 -28.70 27.73 34.41
N ALA A 345 -27.90 28.80 34.15
CA ALA A 345 -27.93 30.18 34.70
C ALA A 345 -27.03 30.63 35.90
N GLU A 346 -26.06 31.50 35.56
CA GLU A 346 -25.78 32.89 36.06
C GLU A 346 -26.74 33.51 37.13
N PRO A 347 -26.36 34.55 37.94
CA PRO A 347 -25.43 35.65 37.57
C PRO A 347 -24.55 36.31 38.70
N THR A 348 -23.87 37.41 38.30
CA THR A 348 -23.33 38.56 39.08
C THR A 348 -21.91 38.48 39.68
N GLY A 349 -21.04 39.48 39.54
CA GLY A 349 -21.07 40.70 38.68
C GLY A 349 -20.12 41.84 39.16
N SER A 350 -19.80 42.81 38.29
CA SER A 350 -19.00 44.05 38.56
C SER A 350 -17.51 43.84 38.93
N GLN A 351 -16.51 44.71 38.67
CA GLN A 351 -16.27 45.96 37.90
C GLN A 351 -14.71 46.19 37.94
N ALA A 352 -13.99 46.97 37.13
CA ALA A 352 -14.26 47.90 36.01
C ALA A 352 -12.97 48.04 35.12
N ASP A 353 -12.93 49.04 34.22
CA ASP A 353 -11.78 49.84 33.70
C ASP A 353 -10.32 49.30 33.80
N SER A 354 -9.48 49.36 32.75
CA SER A 354 -9.21 50.58 31.96
C SER A 354 -8.33 50.38 30.68
N SER A 355 -8.57 51.24 29.69
CA SER A 355 -7.63 51.83 28.70
C SER A 355 -6.39 51.01 28.24
N SER A 356 -6.36 50.41 27.04
CA SER A 356 -6.15 51.02 25.71
C SER A 356 -4.69 51.30 25.28
N ARG A 357 -4.32 50.80 24.09
CA ARG A 357 -3.31 51.42 23.21
C ARG A 357 -3.96 51.74 21.87
N SER A 358 -3.75 52.96 21.38
CA SER A 358 -4.17 53.42 20.05
C SER A 358 -2.94 53.78 19.23
N SER A 359 -3.01 53.54 17.92
CA SER A 359 -2.03 54.00 16.92
C SER A 359 -2.76 54.56 15.71
N ALA A 360 -2.11 55.52 15.05
CA ALA A 360 -2.57 56.30 13.88
C ALA A 360 -3.79 57.21 14.14
N ASN A 361 -3.74 58.55 14.04
CA ASN A 361 -3.13 59.47 13.07
C ASN A 361 -3.96 59.64 11.80
N GLU A 362 -4.74 60.73 11.72
CA GLU A 362 -4.84 61.54 10.51
C GLU A 362 -5.32 62.98 10.78
N THR A 363 -4.71 63.89 10.03
CA THR A 363 -5.11 65.24 9.55
C THR A 363 -6.65 65.44 9.45
N ASP A 364 -7.24 66.64 9.54
CA ASP A 364 -6.89 67.92 8.91
C ASP A 364 -7.81 69.06 9.44
N GLY A 365 -7.63 70.31 8.97
CA GLY A 365 -8.75 71.28 8.92
C GLY A 365 -8.80 72.40 9.98
N GLN A 366 -8.01 73.45 9.78
CA GLN A 366 -8.40 74.84 10.11
C GLN A 366 -9.59 75.30 9.22
N PRO A 367 -10.38 76.38 9.51
CA PRO A 367 -9.83 77.69 9.95
C PRO A 367 -10.71 78.62 10.83
N SER A 368 -10.09 79.76 11.18
CA SER A 368 -10.65 81.12 11.40
C SER A 368 -11.71 81.39 12.48
N ILE A 369 -11.46 82.39 13.32
CA ILE A 369 -12.02 83.75 13.13
C ILE A 369 -11.38 84.79 14.08
N ASP A 370 -11.01 85.93 13.48
CA ASP A 370 -10.83 87.30 13.95
C ASP A 370 -9.94 87.70 15.15
N ALA A 371 -9.41 88.91 15.00
CA ALA A 371 -8.53 89.63 15.91
C ALA A 371 -9.25 90.86 16.49
N ASP A 372 -8.75 91.41 17.60
CA ASP A 372 -8.61 92.87 17.67
C ASP A 372 -7.52 93.34 18.66
N HIS A 373 -7.16 94.62 18.54
CA HIS A 373 -6.07 95.31 19.25
C HIS A 373 -6.30 95.52 20.77
N ALA A 374 -5.20 95.52 21.54
CA ALA A 374 -4.86 96.64 22.44
C ALA A 374 -3.41 96.56 22.98
N THR A 375 -2.77 97.71 23.17
CA THR A 375 -1.37 97.83 23.61
C THR A 375 -1.24 98.26 25.08
N ALA A 376 -0.12 97.84 25.67
CA ALA A 376 0.71 98.59 26.64
C ALA A 376 0.54 98.43 28.16
N THR A 377 1.74 98.53 28.78
CA THR A 377 2.11 99.00 30.13
C THR A 377 2.28 98.01 31.28
N THR A 378 3.50 98.06 31.82
CA THR A 378 4.03 97.41 33.02
C THR A 378 3.52 98.03 34.31
N GLN A 379 3.40 97.22 35.37
CA GLN A 379 3.65 97.68 36.73
C GLN A 379 4.14 96.54 37.63
N SER A 380 5.18 96.81 38.42
CA SER A 380 5.82 95.91 39.37
C SER A 380 5.19 96.03 40.76
N ASN A 381 5.21 94.97 41.56
CA ASN A 381 5.08 95.08 43.02
C ASN A 381 5.93 94.03 43.76
N ASP A 382 6.60 94.48 44.81
CA ASP A 382 7.52 93.72 45.66
C ASP A 382 6.83 92.74 46.61
N VAL A 383 7.48 91.62 46.91
CA VAL A 383 7.18 90.78 48.09
C VAL A 383 8.49 90.39 48.78
N ARG A 384 8.61 90.71 50.09
CA ARG A 384 9.80 90.41 50.91
C ARG A 384 9.82 88.94 51.39
N PRO A 385 10.98 88.27 51.44
CA PRO A 385 11.12 86.95 52.05
C PRO A 385 11.47 87.00 53.55
N LEU A 386 11.02 85.99 54.31
CA LEU A 386 11.39 85.72 55.71
C LEU A 386 12.64 84.81 55.80
N PRO A 387 13.39 84.82 56.93
CA PRO A 387 14.69 84.17 57.03
C PRO A 387 14.63 82.64 57.20
N ARG A 388 15.60 81.93 56.61
CA ARG A 388 15.78 80.46 56.72
C ARG A 388 16.86 80.06 57.75
N PRO A 389 16.65 79.02 58.58
CA PRO A 389 17.65 78.57 59.56
C PRO A 389 18.78 77.75 58.91
N ARG A 390 20.03 78.01 59.29
CA ARG A 390 21.23 77.54 58.58
C ARG A 390 21.78 76.17 59.02
N TRP A 391 21.02 75.37 59.78
CA TRP A 391 21.48 74.07 60.33
C TRP A 391 21.12 72.84 59.49
N LEU A 392 20.26 72.99 58.47
CA LEU A 392 19.82 71.87 57.61
C LEU A 392 20.84 71.47 56.52
N VAL A 393 21.83 72.33 56.23
CA VAL A 393 22.83 72.11 55.17
C VAL A 393 23.64 70.82 55.36
N PRO A 394 24.29 70.54 56.52
CA PRO A 394 25.07 69.31 56.68
C PRO A 394 24.23 68.03 56.59
N VAL A 395 22.97 68.06 57.05
CA VAL A 395 22.04 66.92 56.96
C VAL A 395 21.68 66.65 55.49
N ALA A 396 21.37 67.70 54.72
CA ALA A 396 21.10 67.57 53.29
C ALA A 396 22.30 67.03 52.50
N THR A 397 23.53 67.43 52.85
CA THR A 397 24.75 66.90 52.21
C THR A 397 24.97 65.42 52.52
N VAL A 398 24.77 64.99 53.78
CA VAL A 398 24.90 63.57 54.15
C VAL A 398 23.84 62.71 53.46
N VAL A 399 22.60 63.19 53.36
CA VAL A 399 21.54 62.49 52.61
C VAL A 399 21.86 62.44 51.11
N ALA A 400 22.35 63.53 50.51
CA ALA A 400 22.75 63.53 49.10
C ALA A 400 23.92 62.57 48.82
N VAL A 401 24.91 62.49 49.71
CA VAL A 401 26.02 61.51 49.60
C VAL A 401 25.51 60.09 49.82
N ALA A 402 24.60 59.85 50.76
CA ALA A 402 23.99 58.53 50.96
C ALA A 402 23.16 58.08 49.75
N VAL A 403 22.38 58.98 49.14
CA VAL A 403 21.63 58.72 47.91
C VAL A 403 22.56 58.54 46.71
N ALA A 404 23.67 59.28 46.61
CA ALA A 404 24.67 59.08 45.57
C ALA A 404 25.43 57.75 45.72
N LEU A 405 25.77 57.34 46.95
CA LEU A 405 26.38 56.05 47.25
C LEU A 405 25.41 54.89 47.04
N LEU A 406 24.13 55.06 47.38
CA LEU A 406 23.07 54.08 47.11
C LEU A 406 22.78 53.97 45.61
N GLY A 407 22.68 55.09 44.91
CA GLY A 407 22.54 55.15 43.45
C GLY A 407 23.74 54.53 42.74
N ALA A 408 24.97 54.78 43.21
CA ALA A 408 26.16 54.10 42.71
C ALA A 408 26.14 52.60 43.02
N ARG A 409 25.72 52.18 44.22
CA ARG A 409 25.52 50.76 44.58
C ARG A 409 24.54 50.05 43.66
N ILE A 410 23.48 50.74 43.23
CA ILE A 410 22.47 50.23 42.30
C ILE A 410 23.00 50.23 40.85
N LEU A 411 23.74 51.27 40.44
CA LEU A 411 24.39 51.35 39.12
C LEU A 411 25.58 50.39 38.94
N LEU A 412 26.18 49.88 40.03
CA LEU A 412 27.24 48.87 39.99
C LEU A 412 26.75 47.44 40.31
N ALA A 413 25.45 47.22 40.49
CA ALA A 413 24.90 45.89 40.67
C ALA A 413 24.59 45.28 39.30
N THR A 414 25.31 44.21 38.91
CA THR A 414 24.97 43.47 37.69
C THR A 414 23.70 42.63 37.93
N PRO A 415 22.78 42.56 36.95
CA PRO A 415 21.61 41.71 37.04
C PRO A 415 21.99 40.23 37.11
N ILE A 416 21.08 39.46 37.71
CA ILE A 416 21.15 38.02 37.86
C ILE A 416 19.89 37.46 37.22
N TYR A 417 20.05 36.43 36.40
CA TYR A 417 18.97 35.79 35.66
C TYR A 417 18.95 34.29 35.98
N ASP A 418 17.75 33.70 36.05
CA ASP A 418 17.59 32.25 36.21
C ASP A 418 17.89 31.53 34.89
N VAL A 419 18.59 30.40 34.93
CA VAL A 419 18.85 29.59 33.73
C VAL A 419 17.57 28.90 33.25
N PRO A 420 17.08 29.20 32.02
CA PRO A 420 15.88 28.57 31.47
C PRO A 420 16.09 27.08 31.19
N ALA A 421 14.99 26.33 31.06
CA ALA A 421 15.05 24.94 30.63
C ALA A 421 15.31 24.88 29.11
N LEU A 422 16.52 24.50 28.73
CA LEU A 422 16.95 24.44 27.32
C LEU A 422 17.17 23.01 26.80
N SER A 423 17.03 21.97 27.63
CA SER A 423 17.19 20.59 27.16
C SER A 423 16.12 20.21 26.12
N GLY A 424 16.54 19.55 25.04
CA GLY A 424 15.67 19.05 23.96
C GLY A 424 15.37 20.05 22.84
N ILE A 425 15.65 21.35 22.99
CA ILE A 425 15.52 22.32 21.90
C ILE A 425 16.82 22.44 21.08
N ALA A 426 16.73 23.02 19.89
CA ALA A 426 17.87 23.19 18.99
C ALA A 426 18.88 24.23 19.51
N GLU A 427 20.18 24.02 19.27
CA GLU A 427 21.26 24.92 19.65
C GLU A 427 20.97 26.39 19.25
N ALA A 428 20.56 26.62 18.00
CA ALA A 428 20.27 27.97 17.51
C ALA A 428 19.10 28.64 18.26
N GLU A 429 18.10 27.87 18.68
CA GLU A 429 16.98 28.36 19.48
C GLU A 429 17.41 28.65 20.92
N ALA A 430 18.20 27.75 21.52
CA ALA A 430 18.79 27.94 22.84
C ALA A 430 19.69 29.19 22.90
N LEU A 431 20.53 29.41 21.89
CA LEU A 431 21.36 30.60 21.74
C LEU A 431 20.51 31.87 21.63
N ASN A 432 19.42 31.85 20.85
CA ASN A 432 18.50 32.99 20.76
C ASN A 432 17.82 33.29 22.11
N ILE A 433 17.45 32.26 22.89
CA ILE A 433 16.84 32.41 24.22
C ILE A 433 17.83 33.01 25.23
N VAL A 434 19.12 32.66 25.19
CA VAL A 434 20.12 33.16 26.16
C VAL A 434 20.81 34.46 25.74
N THR A 435 20.72 34.86 24.47
CA THR A 435 21.31 36.11 23.95
C THR A 435 20.95 37.36 24.78
N PRO A 436 19.70 37.56 25.26
CA PRO A 436 19.33 38.73 26.07
C PRO A 436 19.96 38.80 27.47
N PHE A 437 20.59 37.73 27.96
CA PHE A 437 21.21 37.70 29.31
C PHE A 437 22.69 38.10 29.32
N GLU A 438 23.26 38.39 28.14
CA GLU A 438 24.68 38.74 27.91
C GLU A 438 25.69 37.79 28.60
N TRP A 439 25.38 36.49 28.66
CA TRP A 439 26.30 35.47 29.18
C TRP A 439 27.41 35.13 28.18
N GLN A 440 28.57 34.74 28.69
CA GLN A 440 29.67 34.19 27.90
C GLN A 440 29.39 32.71 27.57
N VAL A 441 28.71 32.48 26.44
CA VAL A 441 28.32 31.14 26.01
C VAL A 441 29.51 30.36 25.42
N THR A 442 29.71 29.14 25.89
CA THR A 442 30.63 28.14 25.30
C THR A 442 29.82 26.92 24.90
N VAL A 443 29.89 26.51 23.63
CA VAL A 443 29.25 25.27 23.15
C VAL A 443 30.27 24.13 23.19
N THR A 444 29.85 22.99 23.70
CA THR A 444 30.60 21.73 23.75
C THR A 444 29.70 20.60 23.29
N SER A 445 30.24 19.54 22.72
CA SER A 445 29.47 18.47 22.08
C SER A 445 29.77 17.09 22.67
N GLU A 446 28.76 16.21 22.70
CA GLU A 446 28.88 14.80 23.09
C GLU A 446 27.75 13.96 22.45
N ARG A 447 27.87 12.63 22.39
CA ARG A 447 26.78 11.74 21.96
C ARG A 447 25.85 11.37 23.11
N SER A 448 24.54 11.24 22.85
CA SER A 448 23.50 10.96 23.85
C SER A 448 22.32 10.18 23.27
N ASP A 449 21.93 9.08 23.92
CA ASP A 449 20.72 8.31 23.57
C ASP A 449 19.42 8.99 24.05
N ASP A 450 19.47 9.81 25.11
CA ASP A 450 18.32 10.58 25.61
C ASP A 450 17.95 11.74 24.66
N TYR A 451 18.95 12.29 23.96
CA TYR A 451 18.80 13.38 22.99
C TYR A 451 19.53 13.03 21.68
N PRO A 452 19.03 12.08 20.87
CA PRO A 452 19.73 11.55 19.72
C PRO A 452 19.74 12.50 18.50
N VAL A 453 19.07 13.64 18.58
CA VAL A 453 19.00 14.62 17.49
C VAL A 453 20.24 15.52 17.50
N VAL A 454 21.06 15.44 16.45
CA VAL A 454 22.27 16.27 16.28
C VAL A 454 21.93 17.75 16.42
N GLY A 455 22.70 18.48 17.23
CA GLY A 455 22.49 19.90 17.51
C GLY A 455 21.33 20.22 18.47
N SER A 456 20.66 19.21 19.06
CA SER A 456 19.79 19.43 20.21
C SER A 456 20.61 19.60 21.50
N VAL A 457 20.12 20.40 22.44
CA VAL A 457 20.79 20.63 23.73
C VAL A 457 20.50 19.46 24.68
N ILE A 458 21.57 18.84 25.19
CA ILE A 458 21.49 17.79 26.21
C ILE A 458 21.32 18.42 27.58
N ARG A 459 22.26 19.29 27.97
CA ARG A 459 22.30 19.96 29.28
C ARG A 459 23.01 21.31 29.24
N THR A 460 22.84 22.09 30.30
CA THR A 460 23.50 23.37 30.52
C THR A 460 24.36 23.32 31.79
N SER A 461 25.35 24.21 31.88
CA SER A 461 26.11 24.49 33.11
C SER A 461 26.33 26.01 33.23
N PRO A 462 25.72 26.73 34.18
CA PRO A 462 24.85 26.26 35.27
C PRO A 462 23.60 25.50 34.79
N ALA A 463 23.04 24.66 35.66
CA ALA A 463 21.87 23.85 35.36
C ALA A 463 20.59 24.70 35.31
N SER A 464 19.52 24.18 34.71
CA SER A 464 18.23 24.88 34.67
C SER A 464 17.70 25.17 36.08
N GLY A 465 17.27 26.41 36.32
CA GLY A 465 16.86 26.91 37.62
C GLY A 465 17.98 27.42 38.53
N GLU A 466 19.25 27.38 38.10
CA GLU A 466 20.35 28.05 38.81
C GLU A 466 20.47 29.54 38.40
N GLU A 467 20.89 30.39 39.34
CA GLU A 467 21.11 31.83 39.11
C GLU A 467 22.47 32.10 38.45
N LEU A 468 22.49 32.80 37.32
CA LEU A 468 23.71 33.27 36.65
C LEU A 468 23.71 34.78 36.45
N ARG A 469 24.82 35.43 36.84
CA ARG A 469 25.02 36.88 36.64
C ARG A 469 25.28 37.17 35.17
N GLU A 470 24.83 38.34 34.72
CA GLU A 470 25.22 38.95 33.44
C GLU A 470 26.75 38.91 33.24
N GLY A 471 27.20 38.56 32.03
CA GLY A 471 28.61 38.33 31.71
C GLY A 471 29.23 37.06 32.31
N GLY A 472 28.47 36.23 33.04
CA GLY A 472 28.91 34.94 33.57
C GLY A 472 29.14 33.88 32.48
N MET A 473 29.94 32.85 32.79
CA MET A 473 30.19 31.74 31.86
C MET A 473 28.99 30.78 31.84
N PHE A 474 28.53 30.44 30.64
CA PHE A 474 27.42 29.54 30.39
C PHE A 474 27.86 28.46 29.39
N THR A 475 27.88 27.19 29.79
CA THR A 475 28.23 26.08 28.91
C THR A 475 26.97 25.38 28.41
N LEU A 476 26.84 25.28 27.09
CA LEU A 476 25.80 24.52 26.40
C LEU A 476 26.40 23.20 25.93
N VAL A 477 25.83 22.07 26.36
CA VAL A 477 26.22 20.74 25.87
C VAL A 477 25.21 20.29 24.82
N VAL A 478 25.66 20.12 23.58
CA VAL A 478 24.82 19.75 22.43
C VAL A 478 25.12 18.32 21.96
N SER A 479 24.12 17.68 21.36
CA SER A 479 24.23 16.31 20.87
C SER A 479 24.96 16.21 19.53
N GLU A 480 25.90 15.26 19.44
CA GLU A 480 26.52 14.80 18.19
C GLU A 480 25.75 13.63 17.56
N GLY A 481 24.61 13.24 18.13
CA GLY A 481 23.83 12.06 17.74
C GLY A 481 23.75 11.01 18.85
N PRO A 482 23.11 9.84 18.59
CA PRO A 482 23.04 8.73 19.53
C PRO A 482 24.43 8.14 19.85
N VAL A 483 24.55 7.40 20.94
CA VAL A 483 25.79 6.70 21.29
C VAL A 483 26.03 5.55 20.29
N LEU A 484 27.25 5.50 19.73
CA LEU A 484 27.65 4.45 18.81
C LEU A 484 27.69 3.08 19.52
N ARG A 485 27.30 2.03 18.79
CA ARG A 485 27.27 0.65 19.28
C ARG A 485 28.27 -0.19 18.49
N GLU A 486 28.91 -1.14 19.16
CA GLU A 486 29.88 -2.04 18.54
C GLU A 486 29.16 -3.10 17.70
N LEU A 487 29.54 -3.25 16.44
CA LEU A 487 28.90 -4.17 15.50
C LEU A 487 29.41 -5.61 15.72
N PRO A 488 28.58 -6.57 16.15
CA PRO A 488 29.02 -7.93 16.43
C PRO A 488 29.35 -8.71 15.14
N GLU A 489 30.31 -9.64 15.22
CA GLU A 489 30.54 -10.62 14.16
C GLU A 489 29.44 -11.69 14.19
N VAL A 490 28.85 -11.96 13.03
CA VAL A 490 27.71 -12.90 12.86
C VAL A 490 27.91 -13.92 11.74
N THR A 491 29.05 -13.90 11.03
CA THR A 491 29.36 -14.88 9.99
C THR A 491 29.42 -16.30 10.57
N ALA A 492 28.88 -17.29 9.84
CA ALA A 492 28.75 -18.69 10.26
C ALA A 492 27.89 -18.93 11.53
N MET A 493 27.12 -17.93 11.98
CA MET A 493 26.04 -18.14 12.95
C MET A 493 24.77 -18.64 12.25
N GLN A 494 23.86 -19.25 13.00
CA GLN A 494 22.50 -19.49 12.52
C GLN A 494 21.76 -18.16 12.38
N GLY A 495 20.99 -18.00 11.31
CA GLY A 495 20.33 -16.74 10.97
C GLY A 495 19.43 -16.19 12.08
N ALA A 496 18.74 -17.07 12.82
CA ALA A 496 17.95 -16.67 13.99
C ALA A 496 18.82 -16.08 15.11
N ASP A 497 19.90 -16.76 15.49
CA ASP A 497 20.84 -16.29 16.52
C ASP A 497 21.54 -14.98 16.09
N ALA A 498 21.81 -14.81 14.80
CA ALA A 498 22.42 -13.60 14.23
C ALA A 498 21.44 -12.41 14.23
N LEU A 499 20.16 -12.65 13.90
CA LEU A 499 19.09 -11.65 13.97
C LEU A 499 18.93 -11.15 15.41
N ASP A 500 18.78 -12.07 16.37
CA ASP A 500 18.63 -11.75 17.80
C ASP A 500 19.86 -11.00 18.35
N LEU A 501 21.07 -11.37 17.93
CA LEU A 501 22.31 -10.70 18.36
C LEU A 501 22.41 -9.26 17.80
N LEU A 502 22.01 -9.03 16.55
CA LEU A 502 22.03 -7.69 15.95
C LEU A 502 20.91 -6.79 16.48
N ASP A 503 19.71 -7.31 16.68
CA ASP A 503 18.58 -6.57 17.28
C ASP A 503 18.89 -6.19 18.75
N SER A 504 19.44 -7.12 19.53
CA SER A 504 19.85 -6.84 20.92
C SER A 504 21.07 -5.91 21.03
N ALA A 505 21.95 -5.89 20.02
CA ALA A 505 22.97 -4.85 19.85
C ALA A 505 22.39 -3.51 19.35
N GLY A 506 21.11 -3.48 18.96
CA GLY A 506 20.38 -2.29 18.58
C GLY A 506 20.57 -1.85 17.12
N PHE A 507 20.84 -2.79 16.22
CA PHE A 507 20.85 -2.63 14.77
C PHE A 507 19.55 -3.16 14.15
N GLN A 508 19.33 -2.92 12.86
CA GLN A 508 18.16 -3.42 12.13
C GLN A 508 18.57 -4.45 11.08
N PRO A 509 18.66 -5.73 11.43
CA PRO A 509 19.08 -6.77 10.49
C PRO A 509 17.94 -7.17 9.53
N PHE A 510 18.30 -7.49 8.28
CA PHE A 510 17.38 -8.09 7.31
C PHE A 510 18.09 -9.16 6.47
N THR A 511 17.35 -10.12 5.94
CA THR A 511 17.93 -11.34 5.33
C THR A 511 17.71 -11.42 3.82
N GLU A 512 18.78 -11.75 3.10
CA GLU A 512 18.77 -12.18 1.70
C GLU A 512 19.13 -13.67 1.64
N ILE A 513 18.42 -14.49 0.86
CA ILE A 513 18.69 -15.93 0.74
C ILE A 513 19.42 -16.23 -0.57
N VAL A 514 20.61 -16.84 -0.46
CA VAL A 514 21.43 -17.25 -1.61
C VAL A 514 21.72 -18.75 -1.52
N TYR A 515 21.50 -19.49 -2.60
CA TYR A 515 21.80 -20.93 -2.64
C TYR A 515 23.31 -21.20 -2.56
N ASN A 516 23.70 -22.14 -1.71
CA ASN A 516 25.09 -22.54 -1.49
C ASN A 516 25.19 -24.08 -1.38
N GLU A 517 26.11 -24.67 -2.14
CA GLU A 517 26.27 -26.13 -2.21
C GLU A 517 27.03 -26.75 -1.00
N VAL A 518 27.52 -25.92 -0.08
CA VAL A 518 28.43 -26.28 1.02
C VAL A 518 27.95 -25.80 2.39
N ILE A 519 27.36 -24.61 2.49
CA ILE A 519 26.89 -24.01 3.75
C ILE A 519 25.47 -24.48 4.04
N ASP A 520 25.21 -24.95 5.26
CA ASP A 520 23.91 -25.48 5.67
C ASP A 520 22.80 -24.41 5.62
N ILE A 521 21.56 -24.84 5.39
CA ILE A 521 20.42 -23.93 5.24
C ILE A 521 20.20 -23.10 6.52
N GLY A 522 20.02 -21.78 6.34
CA GLY A 522 19.81 -20.82 7.43
C GLY A 522 21.09 -20.25 8.06
N GLU A 523 22.28 -20.76 7.74
CA GLU A 523 23.55 -20.21 8.25
C GLU A 523 23.95 -18.92 7.49
N VAL A 524 24.54 -17.96 8.21
CA VAL A 524 25.03 -16.68 7.65
C VAL A 524 26.30 -16.91 6.83
N ILE A 525 26.20 -16.73 5.52
CA ILE A 525 27.33 -16.77 4.56
C ILE A 525 28.22 -15.54 4.74
N SER A 526 27.60 -14.36 4.81
CA SER A 526 28.25 -13.06 4.92
C SER A 526 27.24 -12.02 5.40
N TRP A 527 27.73 -10.87 5.85
CA TRP A 527 26.91 -9.72 6.17
C TRP A 527 27.59 -8.42 5.74
N GLU A 528 26.83 -7.35 5.55
CA GLU A 528 27.34 -6.03 5.20
C GLU A 528 26.33 -4.92 5.57
N ILE A 529 26.81 -3.67 5.67
CA ILE A 529 25.96 -2.48 5.76
C ILE A 529 25.81 -1.90 4.35
N PRO A 530 24.59 -1.80 3.76
CA PRO A 530 24.40 -1.31 2.39
C PRO A 530 24.95 0.10 2.16
N ASP A 531 24.80 0.98 3.15
CA ASP A 531 25.19 2.39 3.06
C ASP A 531 26.70 2.63 3.22
N ASP A 532 27.41 1.73 3.91
CA ASP A 532 28.88 1.77 4.06
C ASP A 532 29.48 0.34 4.10
N PRO A 533 29.77 -0.26 2.93
CA PRO A 533 30.36 -1.59 2.82
C PRO A 533 31.82 -1.70 3.32
N ALA A 534 32.44 -0.61 3.80
CA ALA A 534 33.80 -0.65 4.33
C ALA A 534 33.86 -1.03 5.82
N ILE A 535 32.73 -0.96 6.52
CA ILE A 535 32.60 -1.27 7.95
C ILE A 535 32.83 -2.76 8.23
N GLN A 536 33.49 -3.06 9.35
CA GLN A 536 33.85 -4.42 9.79
C GLN A 536 33.29 -4.73 11.19
N ALA A 537 33.30 -6.01 11.58
CA ALA A 537 32.94 -6.40 12.95
C ALA A 537 33.89 -5.73 13.96
N GLY A 538 33.33 -5.22 15.05
CA GLY A 538 34.03 -4.42 16.07
C GLY A 538 34.08 -2.91 15.79
N ASP A 539 33.63 -2.44 14.62
CA ASP A 539 33.49 -1.00 14.38
C ASP A 539 32.30 -0.42 15.17
N SER A 540 32.39 0.86 15.50
CA SER A 540 31.37 1.60 16.25
C SER A 540 30.44 2.33 15.29
N VAL A 541 29.19 1.86 15.19
CA VAL A 541 28.19 2.28 14.20
C VAL A 541 26.98 2.90 14.90
N GLU A 542 26.19 3.71 14.20
CA GLU A 542 24.98 4.30 14.78
C GLU A 542 23.88 3.23 15.01
N PRO A 543 23.10 3.36 16.10
CA PRO A 543 22.01 2.43 16.35
C PRO A 543 20.88 2.59 15.32
N GLY A 544 20.23 1.48 14.99
CA GLY A 544 19.22 1.41 13.95
C GLY A 544 19.78 1.29 12.52
N THR A 545 21.10 1.27 12.32
CA THR A 545 21.70 1.00 11.02
C THR A 545 21.26 -0.37 10.47
N LEU A 546 20.96 -0.40 9.17
CA LEU A 546 20.53 -1.58 8.45
C LEU A 546 21.71 -2.54 8.20
N VAL A 547 21.55 -3.80 8.57
CA VAL A 547 22.57 -4.85 8.36
C VAL A 547 21.99 -5.94 7.47
N ARG A 548 22.54 -6.10 6.26
CA ARG A 548 22.13 -7.16 5.33
C ARG A 548 22.84 -8.46 5.70
N LEU A 549 22.08 -9.47 6.09
CA LEU A 549 22.54 -10.84 6.30
C LEU A 549 22.30 -11.67 5.04
N VAL A 550 23.34 -12.24 4.46
CA VAL A 550 23.22 -13.23 3.38
C VAL A 550 23.16 -14.61 4.01
N LEU A 551 21.99 -15.23 4.00
CA LEU A 551 21.76 -16.58 4.53
C LEU A 551 21.86 -17.63 3.43
N SER A 552 22.37 -18.81 3.77
CA SER A 552 22.35 -19.96 2.86
C SER A 552 20.94 -20.50 2.68
N GLY A 553 20.51 -20.62 1.42
CA GLY A 553 19.33 -21.40 1.03
C GLY A 553 19.62 -22.91 0.91
N GLY A 554 20.83 -23.37 1.23
CA GLY A 554 21.32 -24.70 0.89
C GLY A 554 21.52 -24.89 -0.62
N PRO A 555 21.72 -26.13 -1.10
CA PRO A 555 21.92 -26.43 -2.51
C PRO A 555 20.77 -25.94 -3.40
N ALA A 556 21.10 -25.39 -4.57
CA ALA A 556 20.08 -24.92 -5.50
C ALA A 556 19.18 -26.07 -6.01
N PRO A 557 17.84 -25.89 -6.04
CA PRO A 557 16.91 -26.86 -6.62
C PRO A 557 17.29 -27.28 -8.04
N ARG A 558 16.90 -28.49 -8.39
CA ARG A 558 17.27 -29.18 -9.63
C ARG A 558 16.04 -29.44 -10.47
N GLU A 559 16.08 -29.04 -11.73
CA GLU A 559 15.05 -29.40 -12.69
C GLU A 559 15.02 -30.91 -12.92
N VAL A 560 13.81 -31.48 -12.85
CA VAL A 560 13.52 -32.87 -13.18
C VAL A 560 13.64 -33.03 -14.70
N PRO A 561 14.58 -33.83 -15.23
CA PRO A 561 14.61 -34.11 -16.66
C PRO A 561 13.51 -35.10 -17.04
N ASN A 562 13.17 -35.15 -18.33
CA ASN A 562 12.38 -36.25 -18.86
C ASN A 562 13.22 -37.52 -18.94
N ILE A 563 12.75 -38.58 -18.29
CA ILE A 563 13.33 -39.93 -18.29
C ILE A 563 12.33 -41.00 -18.78
N VAL A 564 11.10 -40.63 -19.14
CA VAL A 564 10.11 -41.54 -19.75
C VAL A 564 10.62 -42.06 -21.08
N GLY A 565 10.40 -43.36 -21.35
CA GLY A 565 10.90 -44.05 -22.53
C GLY A 565 12.40 -44.38 -22.49
N LEU A 566 13.11 -44.10 -21.38
CA LEU A 566 14.48 -44.56 -21.16
C LEU A 566 14.51 -45.85 -20.36
N ILE A 567 15.57 -46.65 -20.56
CA ILE A 567 15.91 -47.76 -19.67
C ILE A 567 16.38 -47.17 -18.34
N VAL A 568 15.95 -47.76 -17.21
CA VAL A 568 16.29 -47.35 -15.84
C VAL A 568 17.78 -47.05 -15.64
N GLY A 569 18.68 -47.88 -16.17
CA GLY A 569 20.13 -47.67 -16.06
C GLY A 569 20.65 -46.41 -16.78
N VAL A 570 20.03 -46.04 -17.91
CA VAL A 570 20.35 -44.82 -18.67
C VAL A 570 19.79 -43.59 -17.96
N ALA A 571 18.53 -43.66 -17.52
CA ALA A 571 17.90 -42.61 -16.72
C ALA A 571 18.71 -42.32 -15.45
N ARG A 572 19.12 -43.36 -14.71
CA ARG A 572 19.94 -43.24 -13.50
C ARG A 572 21.30 -42.58 -13.78
N ALA A 573 21.92 -42.84 -14.93
CA ALA A 573 23.15 -42.17 -15.35
C ALA A 573 22.94 -40.69 -15.69
N GLN A 574 21.80 -40.34 -16.31
CA GLN A 574 21.42 -38.96 -16.62
C GLN A 574 21.21 -38.10 -15.36
N LEU A 575 20.64 -38.68 -14.29
CA LEU A 575 20.43 -37.97 -13.02
C LEU A 575 21.70 -37.74 -12.19
N VAL A 576 22.83 -38.42 -12.47
CA VAL A 576 24.09 -38.21 -11.72
C VAL A 576 24.54 -36.75 -11.79
N GLY A 577 24.34 -36.09 -12.93
CA GLY A 577 24.71 -34.69 -13.14
C GLY A 577 23.82 -33.68 -12.39
N THR A 578 22.54 -33.99 -12.21
CA THR A 578 21.63 -33.15 -11.40
C THR A 578 21.76 -33.46 -9.91
N GLY A 579 22.15 -34.68 -9.56
CA GLY A 579 22.18 -35.17 -8.18
C GLY A 579 20.83 -35.66 -7.67
N LEU A 580 19.86 -35.88 -8.56
CA LEU A 580 18.58 -36.52 -8.27
C LEU A 580 18.72 -38.05 -8.28
N ARG A 581 17.71 -38.76 -7.78
CA ARG A 581 17.70 -40.23 -7.65
C ARG A 581 16.44 -40.82 -8.27
N ILE A 582 16.50 -42.10 -8.63
CA ILE A 582 15.33 -42.89 -9.06
C ILE A 582 14.92 -43.83 -7.93
N VAL A 583 13.62 -43.87 -7.65
CA VAL A 583 12.95 -44.90 -6.86
C VAL A 583 11.97 -45.61 -7.79
N GLU A 584 12.20 -46.90 -8.02
CA GLU A 584 11.28 -47.75 -8.79
C GLU A 584 10.15 -48.17 -7.84
N ILE A 585 8.91 -47.74 -8.12
CA ILE A 585 7.75 -47.95 -7.25
C ILE A 585 6.78 -49.03 -7.76
N GLU A 586 6.75 -49.26 -9.07
CA GLU A 586 5.80 -50.19 -9.69
C GLU A 586 6.36 -50.80 -10.99
N GLU A 587 6.11 -52.09 -11.21
CA GLU A 587 6.34 -52.78 -12.48
C GLU A 587 4.99 -53.15 -13.09
N VAL A 588 4.71 -52.68 -14.31
CA VAL A 588 3.38 -52.75 -14.93
C VAL A 588 3.49 -53.39 -16.31
N TYR A 589 2.57 -54.28 -16.67
CA TYR A 589 2.47 -54.80 -18.03
C TYR A 589 1.89 -53.75 -18.96
N ASP A 590 2.52 -53.56 -20.12
CA ASP A 590 2.10 -52.59 -21.14
C ASP A 590 2.34 -53.19 -22.53
N ASP A 591 1.29 -53.26 -23.35
CA ASP A 591 1.33 -53.94 -24.63
C ASP A 591 1.98 -53.10 -25.76
N GLU A 592 2.17 -51.78 -25.55
CA GLU A 592 2.78 -50.87 -26.51
C GLU A 592 4.29 -50.64 -26.27
N THR A 593 4.78 -50.91 -25.06
CA THR A 593 6.12 -50.51 -24.59
C THR A 593 7.03 -51.70 -24.25
N GLU A 594 8.23 -51.74 -24.82
CA GLU A 594 9.24 -52.77 -24.54
C GLU A 594 9.61 -52.88 -23.04
N THR A 595 9.84 -54.11 -22.58
CA THR A 595 10.25 -54.43 -21.20
C THR A 595 11.48 -53.64 -20.75
N GLY A 596 11.42 -53.05 -19.55
CA GLY A 596 12.52 -52.32 -18.91
C GLY A 596 12.61 -50.83 -19.23
N LEU A 597 11.68 -50.29 -20.02
CA LEU A 597 11.51 -48.86 -20.24
C LEU A 597 10.64 -48.21 -19.15
N ILE A 598 10.93 -46.96 -18.79
CA ILE A 598 10.12 -46.16 -17.87
C ILE A 598 8.83 -45.72 -18.58
N LEU A 599 7.68 -46.13 -18.04
CA LEU A 599 6.34 -45.78 -18.53
C LEU A 599 5.89 -44.40 -18.05
N SER A 600 6.11 -44.12 -16.75
CA SER A 600 5.76 -42.84 -16.13
C SER A 600 6.81 -42.42 -15.11
N GLN A 601 6.85 -41.11 -14.84
CA GLN A 601 7.65 -40.53 -13.77
C GLN A 601 6.81 -39.57 -12.93
N SER A 602 7.17 -39.45 -11.66
CA SER A 602 6.69 -38.41 -10.75
C SER A 602 7.88 -37.94 -9.89
N PRO A 603 8.16 -36.63 -9.78
CA PRO A 603 7.43 -35.50 -10.37
C PRO A 603 7.63 -35.34 -11.90
N GLN A 604 6.87 -34.42 -12.52
CA GLN A 604 6.88 -34.23 -13.98
C GLN A 604 8.16 -33.55 -14.48
N PRO A 605 8.52 -33.74 -15.77
CA PRO A 605 9.64 -33.03 -16.39
C PRO A 605 9.49 -31.51 -16.29
N GLY A 606 10.54 -30.83 -15.81
CA GLY A 606 10.57 -29.38 -15.59
C GLY A 606 10.10 -28.93 -14.20
N GLU A 607 9.63 -29.84 -13.33
CA GLU A 607 9.45 -29.54 -11.90
C GLU A 607 10.81 -29.40 -11.19
N LEU A 608 10.82 -28.76 -10.01
CA LEU A 608 12.03 -28.52 -9.21
C LEU A 608 12.04 -29.42 -7.98
N LEU A 609 13.14 -30.15 -7.77
CA LEU A 609 13.39 -30.94 -6.57
C LEU A 609 14.67 -30.49 -5.87
N ASP A 610 14.71 -30.64 -4.56
CA ASP A 610 15.94 -30.43 -3.78
C ASP A 610 17.05 -31.40 -4.23
N ARG A 611 18.31 -31.01 -4.01
CA ARG A 611 19.46 -31.86 -4.32
C ARG A 611 19.39 -33.17 -3.53
N GLY A 612 19.39 -34.31 -4.23
CA GLY A 612 19.20 -35.63 -3.63
C GLY A 612 17.76 -36.14 -3.66
N GLY A 613 16.81 -35.32 -4.11
CA GLY A 613 15.39 -35.66 -4.28
C GLY A 613 15.17 -36.86 -5.20
N GLU A 614 14.05 -37.54 -4.95
CA GLU A 614 13.71 -38.83 -5.53
C GLU A 614 12.62 -38.67 -6.60
N ILE A 615 12.85 -39.26 -7.77
CA ILE A 615 11.89 -39.39 -8.85
C ILE A 615 11.37 -40.82 -8.81
N GLU A 616 10.07 -40.96 -8.51
CA GLU A 616 9.34 -42.20 -8.57
C GLU A 616 9.06 -42.57 -10.04
N VAL A 617 9.27 -43.84 -10.40
CA VAL A 617 9.01 -44.33 -11.76
C VAL A 617 8.23 -45.64 -11.76
N SER A 618 7.40 -45.82 -12.78
CA SER A 618 6.85 -47.12 -13.18
C SER A 618 7.61 -47.66 -14.39
N VAL A 619 7.83 -48.97 -14.43
CA VAL A 619 8.64 -49.65 -15.46
C VAL A 619 7.79 -50.69 -16.19
N SER A 620 7.90 -50.74 -17.52
CA SER A 620 7.22 -51.74 -18.35
C SER A 620 7.78 -53.14 -18.10
N LEU A 621 6.89 -54.11 -17.86
CA LEU A 621 7.19 -55.54 -17.96
C LEU A 621 7.10 -56.06 -19.41
N GLY A 622 6.62 -55.24 -20.34
CA GLY A 622 6.20 -55.63 -21.68
C GLY A 622 4.76 -56.14 -21.70
N PRO A 623 4.30 -56.69 -22.85
CA PRO A 623 2.95 -57.24 -22.96
C PRO A 623 2.71 -58.40 -21.99
N ASN A 624 1.49 -58.52 -21.48
CA ASN A 624 1.11 -59.62 -20.59
C ASN A 624 0.81 -60.88 -21.40
N LEU A 625 1.85 -61.60 -21.82
CA LEU A 625 1.71 -62.76 -22.70
C LEU A 625 1.35 -64.05 -21.93
N ILE A 626 0.36 -64.78 -22.47
CA ILE A 626 -0.09 -66.10 -22.04
C ILE A 626 0.14 -67.12 -23.17
N ALA A 627 0.53 -68.34 -22.82
CA ALA A 627 0.79 -69.41 -23.77
C ALA A 627 -0.49 -70.20 -24.12
N PHE A 628 -0.75 -70.39 -25.40
CA PHE A 628 -1.92 -71.13 -25.88
C PHE A 628 -1.86 -72.62 -25.45
N PRO A 629 -2.89 -73.16 -24.76
CA PRO A 629 -2.85 -74.51 -24.19
C PRO A 629 -3.03 -75.61 -25.25
N SER A 630 -2.63 -76.83 -24.91
CA SER A 630 -2.86 -78.01 -25.77
C SER A 630 -4.32 -78.48 -25.70
N VAL A 631 -5.12 -78.16 -26.72
CA VAL A 631 -6.53 -78.60 -26.81
C VAL A 631 -6.65 -80.03 -27.36
N PRO A 632 -7.35 -80.97 -26.67
CA PRO A 632 -7.61 -82.32 -27.18
C PRO A 632 -8.60 -82.34 -28.36
N ARG A 633 -8.36 -83.21 -29.35
CA ARG A 633 -9.05 -83.23 -30.66
C ARG A 633 -10.53 -83.65 -30.67
N ASP A 634 -11.08 -84.11 -29.56
CA ASP A 634 -12.45 -84.61 -29.44
C ASP A 634 -13.19 -83.95 -28.25
N SER A 635 -12.80 -82.72 -27.89
CA SER A 635 -13.35 -81.97 -26.74
C SER A 635 -14.67 -81.29 -27.08
N SER A 636 -15.57 -81.17 -26.10
CA SER A 636 -16.79 -80.35 -26.25
C SER A 636 -16.45 -78.86 -26.22
N PHE A 637 -17.33 -78.01 -26.76
CA PHE A 637 -17.18 -76.56 -26.63
C PHE A 637 -17.10 -76.13 -25.16
N GLU A 638 -17.89 -76.71 -24.25
CA GLU A 638 -17.86 -76.42 -22.81
C GLU A 638 -16.48 -76.72 -22.19
N ASP A 639 -15.88 -77.87 -22.51
CA ASP A 639 -14.52 -78.23 -22.04
C ASP A 639 -13.44 -77.28 -22.57
N VAL A 640 -13.55 -76.87 -23.84
CA VAL A 640 -12.59 -75.96 -24.50
C VAL A 640 -12.74 -74.53 -23.99
N GLN A 641 -13.97 -74.07 -23.79
CA GLN A 641 -14.27 -72.77 -23.21
C GLN A 641 -13.67 -72.67 -21.81
N GLN A 642 -13.90 -73.68 -20.96
CA GLN A 642 -13.33 -73.72 -19.60
C GLN A 642 -11.79 -73.72 -19.65
N LEU A 643 -11.18 -74.60 -20.46
CA LEU A 643 -9.72 -74.71 -20.59
C LEU A 643 -9.05 -73.40 -21.05
N LEU A 644 -9.64 -72.72 -22.04
CA LEU A 644 -9.11 -71.47 -22.57
C LEU A 644 -9.35 -70.29 -21.63
N THR A 645 -10.52 -70.22 -20.98
CA THR A 645 -10.80 -69.19 -19.96
C THR A 645 -9.90 -69.34 -18.74
N ASP A 646 -9.65 -70.58 -18.28
CA ASP A 646 -8.69 -70.87 -17.20
C ASP A 646 -7.24 -70.52 -17.58
N ALA A 647 -6.91 -70.54 -18.87
CA ALA A 647 -5.62 -70.09 -19.41
C ALA A 647 -5.54 -68.57 -19.64
N GLY A 648 -6.64 -67.82 -19.48
CA GLY A 648 -6.70 -66.36 -19.62
C GLY A 648 -7.18 -65.85 -20.98
N PHE A 649 -7.73 -66.69 -21.85
CA PHE A 649 -8.29 -66.29 -23.16
C PHE A 649 -9.78 -65.95 -23.06
N ALA A 650 -10.26 -65.01 -23.87
CA ALA A 650 -11.68 -64.73 -24.03
C ALA A 650 -12.25 -65.62 -25.15
N VAL A 651 -13.29 -66.42 -24.89
CA VAL A 651 -13.78 -67.43 -25.85
C VAL A 651 -15.16 -67.05 -26.40
N GLU A 652 -15.29 -66.97 -27.72
CA GLU A 652 -16.57 -66.76 -28.42
C GLU A 652 -16.95 -67.99 -29.28
N LEU A 653 -18.20 -68.44 -29.16
CA LEU A 653 -18.79 -69.46 -30.04
C LEU A 653 -19.35 -68.77 -31.29
N VAL A 654 -18.59 -68.80 -32.39
CA VAL A 654 -18.97 -68.12 -33.64
C VAL A 654 -20.04 -68.90 -34.40
N LEU A 655 -19.99 -70.23 -34.34
CA LEU A 655 -20.94 -71.12 -35.03
C LEU A 655 -21.00 -72.48 -34.33
N GLY A 656 -22.19 -73.05 -34.16
CA GLY A 656 -22.37 -74.40 -33.59
C GLY A 656 -23.36 -74.46 -32.41
N ALA A 657 -23.33 -75.58 -31.69
CA ALA A 657 -24.01 -75.76 -30.41
C ALA A 657 -23.00 -75.83 -29.26
N ALA A 658 -23.39 -75.36 -28.06
CA ALA A 658 -22.50 -75.34 -26.89
C ALA A 658 -22.20 -76.73 -26.32
N ASP A 659 -23.01 -77.74 -26.64
CA ASP A 659 -22.80 -79.17 -26.36
C ASP A 659 -22.17 -79.93 -27.55
N GLY A 660 -21.81 -79.22 -28.64
CA GLY A 660 -21.13 -79.78 -29.80
C GLY A 660 -19.64 -80.02 -29.56
N ASN A 661 -19.05 -80.92 -30.35
CA ASN A 661 -17.61 -81.09 -30.41
C ASN A 661 -16.98 -79.94 -31.20
N VAL A 662 -15.81 -79.46 -30.78
CA VAL A 662 -15.09 -78.40 -31.48
C VAL A 662 -14.51 -78.91 -32.81
N GLU A 663 -14.84 -78.23 -33.90
CA GLU A 663 -14.34 -78.51 -35.26
C GLU A 663 -13.15 -77.60 -35.63
N GLU A 664 -13.19 -76.33 -35.23
CA GLU A 664 -12.19 -75.31 -35.57
C GLU A 664 -11.99 -74.32 -34.41
N ILE A 665 -10.75 -73.88 -34.23
CA ILE A 665 -10.35 -72.84 -33.27
C ILE A 665 -9.45 -71.86 -34.01
N THR A 666 -9.77 -70.57 -33.95
CA THR A 666 -9.00 -69.50 -34.60
C THR A 666 -8.79 -68.30 -33.70
N ILE A 667 -7.65 -67.63 -33.88
CA ILE A 667 -7.35 -66.29 -33.35
C ILE A 667 -7.03 -65.43 -34.56
N ASP A 668 -7.72 -64.29 -34.72
CA ASP A 668 -7.63 -63.41 -35.91
C ASP A 668 -7.77 -64.13 -37.28
N GLY A 669 -8.44 -65.29 -37.30
CA GLY A 669 -8.64 -66.13 -38.48
C GLY A 669 -7.50 -67.12 -38.80
N GLU A 670 -6.47 -67.22 -37.95
CA GLU A 670 -5.42 -68.24 -38.04
C GLU A 670 -5.55 -69.30 -36.93
N THR A 671 -5.11 -70.54 -37.19
CA THR A 671 -5.17 -71.63 -36.20
C THR A 671 -3.94 -71.57 -35.27
N PRO A 672 -4.10 -71.31 -33.96
CA PRO A 672 -2.98 -71.24 -33.02
C PRO A 672 -2.34 -72.61 -32.75
N SER A 673 -1.03 -72.63 -32.49
CA SER A 673 -0.30 -73.83 -32.06
C SER A 673 -0.12 -73.85 -30.53
N PRO A 674 -0.08 -75.04 -29.89
CA PRO A 674 0.19 -75.11 -28.46
C PRO A 674 1.58 -74.58 -28.10
N GLY A 675 1.62 -73.60 -27.20
CA GLY A 675 2.84 -72.88 -26.81
C GLY A 675 3.11 -71.58 -27.57
N ASP A 676 2.26 -71.19 -28.53
CA ASP A 676 2.27 -69.84 -29.10
C ASP A 676 1.85 -68.82 -28.03
N GLU A 677 2.49 -67.64 -28.00
CA GLU A 677 2.26 -66.60 -26.99
C GLU A 677 1.35 -65.49 -27.52
N PHE A 678 0.31 -65.16 -26.76
CA PHE A 678 -0.70 -64.13 -27.09
C PHE A 678 -0.96 -63.21 -25.89
N PRO A 679 -1.40 -61.96 -26.07
CA PRO A 679 -1.84 -61.11 -24.97
C PRO A 679 -2.95 -61.74 -24.11
N ASN A 680 -2.91 -61.49 -22.81
CA ASN A 680 -3.94 -61.90 -21.87
C ASN A 680 -5.30 -61.29 -22.25
N GLY A 681 -6.36 -62.10 -22.30
CA GLY A 681 -7.68 -61.70 -22.77
C GLY A 681 -7.86 -61.71 -24.30
N THR A 682 -6.86 -62.17 -25.07
CA THR A 682 -7.01 -62.40 -26.53
C THR A 682 -8.27 -63.22 -26.83
N GLN A 683 -9.04 -62.77 -27.83
CA GLN A 683 -10.25 -63.46 -28.28
C GLN A 683 -9.89 -64.72 -29.08
N VAL A 684 -10.55 -65.82 -28.74
CA VAL A 684 -10.47 -67.11 -29.42
C VAL A 684 -11.86 -67.47 -29.96
N ASP A 685 -11.96 -67.50 -31.27
CA ASP A 685 -13.16 -67.87 -31.99
C ASP A 685 -13.21 -69.40 -32.14
N VAL A 686 -14.32 -69.99 -31.72
CA VAL A 686 -14.53 -71.45 -31.76
C VAL A 686 -15.74 -71.79 -32.62
N VAL A 687 -15.59 -72.83 -33.44
CA VAL A 687 -16.68 -73.45 -34.21
C VAL A 687 -16.91 -74.88 -33.70
N ALA A 688 -18.17 -75.22 -33.45
CA ALA A 688 -18.60 -76.53 -32.97
C ALA A 688 -19.69 -77.15 -33.87
N ALA A 689 -19.81 -78.48 -33.81
CA ALA A 689 -20.76 -79.28 -34.61
C ALA A 689 -22.23 -79.16 -34.17
#